data_AF-A0A954VZH4-F1
#
_entry.id   AF-A0A954VZH4-F1
#
_cell.length_a   1.000
_cell.length_b   1.000
_cell.length_c   1.000
_cell.angle_alpha   90.00
_cell.angle_beta   90.00
_cell.angle_gamma   90.00
#
_symmetry.space_group_name_H-M   'P 1'
#
loop_
_entity.id
_entity.type
_entity.pdbx_description
1 polymer ?
#
loop_
_entity_poly.entity_id
_entity_poly.type
_entity_poly.pdbx_seq_one_letter_code
_entity_poly.pdbx_strand_id
1 'polypeptide(L)'
;VNSTPNTFVIAENSPIGTSVGFVDTTGLGDTVILDFDQPNLREELQLVPDDHLNGDAASPVVLIEYLDLQCPICRTYHPIIRDLEEEFEGELLVVSRHFPLEASHPNALDAARAAEAADRQGRFDDYVDLLYENQDDWADEADPQSFFEEYAADLGLNLTTFLQDMDDPAVLERIRRDQEVAPQIGATGTPTFFLQGEQLTDLPNDLNEFESLIEDELDLVTRPFSLDRRTGEISVRSATQLDFETNPSFTLDLIVTNLNGVVSPVEVTILLTNVSEVAPVANADAYTLVQDTTLQINATNGVLANDSDEEDDPLTAELVTSPANGTLTLNDDGSFTYTPNAGFVGSDSFTYRATDGVFDSNAVTVSLAVTLDQGNVAPTAVNDAYVVNQGNVLTVAAADGVLRNDSDTDGDSLTAFIFTAPANGTVSLNQDGSFTYTPVSGFSGTDSFTYRANDGNLNSTAAIVAITVNPVNNRPTSEADRYEVDEDGQLDVDNVNGLLANDADADGDTLTAQLLDGPSNGSLTLNQNGSFTYTPAAGFVGTETFTYRASDGQLLSDTTTVTIVVNPQNDTPVAVDDTYETNEDSPLNVDAVSGLLLNDSDADSDTLTVTVISQPTNGTVVLEETGAFVYTPAANFFGFDSFTYAANDGTADSNVATVTIEVIGLDDAPVAEDDLFTIGVDETLTLAAEIGVLANDVDADGDTLTVTLVTDVESGTLTLSPDGSLVYEPTSGFQGSVSFEYQVSDGAQSSIGTATIIVNNRPVAQDDQYQVDEEQTLTVTADVGVLANDADANSDPLTAVLRSAPSNGSVTLNSDGSFEYLPNANFAGTDSFTYVANDNLSDSEVATVTIEVANMNDSPVANNDSYSANINTELTINAVSGVLANDTDMENDSLTVSLVANVSNGSLTLNADGSFSYLPNTDFVGTDTFTYMANDGQADSEIATVTITVADSAVQLTAADDFYSVAVDGVLDVSEATGVLANDSHSGNQPFVAALITTVANGTLVFNTNGAFDYSPNTGFRGTDSFTYAITDGVNASTEGTVTITVNSAPDAQADAYSTLPGQQLSVDASQGILANDSDADGDSLTITVINSTANGVLDASADGSFSYTPDGGFIGTDSFTYTVSDGLATTDEITVTIVVSSGNTPPTAVEDSYGVEFNGELNVFAAQGVLANDA
;
A
#
# COMPACT_ATOMS: atom_id res chain seq x y z
N VAL A 1 -88.38 -14.33 28.28
CA VAL A 1 -87.88 -15.34 29.26
C VAL A 1 -88.95 -16.00 30.17
N ASN A 2 -90.18 -15.47 30.33
CA ASN A 2 -91.18 -16.06 31.26
C ASN A 2 -92.52 -16.56 30.66
N SER A 3 -92.60 -16.86 29.36
CA SER A 3 -93.79 -17.50 28.80
C SER A 3 -93.43 -18.52 27.73
N THR A 4 -93.61 -19.80 28.05
CA THR A 4 -93.76 -20.85 27.03
C THR A 4 -95.07 -20.63 26.26
N PRO A 5 -95.07 -20.76 24.92
CA PRO A 5 -93.95 -21.20 24.09
C PRO A 5 -93.25 -20.02 23.38
N ASN A 6 -91.91 -20.05 23.32
CA ASN A 6 -91.12 -19.27 22.36
C ASN A 6 -91.19 -19.95 20.99
N THR A 7 -92.40 -20.23 20.51
CA THR A 7 -92.64 -20.92 19.26
C THR A 7 -93.38 -20.00 18.31
N PHE A 8 -92.74 -19.64 17.21
CA PHE A 8 -93.32 -18.81 16.16
C PHE A 8 -93.72 -19.68 14.98
N VAL A 9 -94.69 -19.23 14.18
CA VAL A 9 -95.20 -19.99 13.04
C VAL A 9 -95.19 -19.10 11.82
N ILE A 10 -94.63 -19.60 10.72
CA ILE A 10 -94.52 -18.86 9.47
C ILE A 10 -94.80 -19.78 8.28
N ALA A 11 -95.37 -19.26 7.19
CA ALA A 11 -95.62 -20.08 6.01
C ALA A 11 -94.30 -20.35 5.28
N GLU A 12 -94.16 -21.53 4.69
CA GLU A 12 -92.95 -21.91 3.95
C GLU A 12 -92.62 -20.95 2.80
N ASN A 13 -93.62 -20.35 2.14
CA ASN A 13 -93.39 -19.39 1.07
C ASN A 13 -93.20 -17.93 1.54
N SER A 14 -92.83 -17.71 2.80
CA SER A 14 -92.74 -16.36 3.35
C SER A 14 -91.55 -15.56 2.76
N PRO A 15 -91.78 -14.35 2.20
CA PRO A 15 -90.73 -13.56 1.56
C PRO A 15 -89.61 -13.12 2.53
N ILE A 16 -88.44 -12.81 1.97
CA ILE A 16 -87.32 -12.17 2.69
C ILE A 16 -87.80 -10.85 3.32
N GLY A 17 -87.41 -10.60 4.57
CA GLY A 17 -87.82 -9.46 5.40
C GLY A 17 -89.16 -9.67 6.13
N THR A 18 -89.80 -10.83 6.01
CA THR A 18 -91.02 -11.13 6.76
C THR A 18 -90.68 -11.29 8.25
N SER A 19 -91.29 -10.46 9.10
CA SER A 19 -91.18 -10.57 10.56
C SER A 19 -91.79 -11.89 11.04
N VAL A 20 -90.99 -12.69 11.74
CA VAL A 20 -91.37 -14.00 12.30
C VAL A 20 -91.95 -13.83 13.72
N GLY A 21 -91.40 -12.89 14.49
CA GLY A 21 -91.83 -12.62 15.85
C GLY A 21 -90.81 -11.79 16.63
N PHE A 22 -91.13 -11.46 17.88
CA PHE A 22 -90.24 -10.72 18.78
C PHE A 22 -89.95 -11.55 20.03
N VAL A 23 -88.71 -11.56 20.48
CA VAL A 23 -88.33 -12.12 21.78
C VAL A 23 -88.72 -11.11 22.87
N ASP A 24 -89.71 -11.45 23.69
CA ASP A 24 -90.20 -10.54 24.75
C ASP A 24 -89.18 -10.37 25.88
N THR A 25 -88.57 -9.18 25.92
CA THR A 25 -87.63 -8.71 26.94
C THR A 25 -88.30 -7.86 28.03
N THR A 26 -89.60 -7.58 27.93
CA THR A 26 -90.29 -6.69 28.86
C THR A 26 -90.40 -7.31 30.26
N GLY A 27 -89.57 -6.80 31.17
CA GLY A 27 -89.44 -7.29 32.55
C GLY A 27 -88.01 -7.54 33.03
N LEU A 28 -87.01 -7.38 32.15
CA LEU A 28 -85.60 -7.63 32.45
C LEU A 28 -84.75 -6.38 32.78
N GLY A 29 -85.35 -5.18 32.77
CA GLY A 29 -84.62 -3.91 32.96
C GLY A 29 -84.11 -3.33 31.63
N ASP A 30 -83.77 -2.04 31.61
CA ASP A 30 -83.69 -1.23 30.39
C ASP A 30 -82.50 -1.50 29.43
N THR A 31 -81.72 -2.58 29.63
CA THR A 31 -80.70 -3.01 28.65
C THR A 31 -80.46 -4.51 28.76
N VAL A 32 -80.65 -5.24 27.66
CA VAL A 32 -80.49 -6.70 27.54
C VAL A 32 -79.81 -7.00 26.21
N ILE A 33 -78.72 -7.77 26.22
CA ILE A 33 -77.97 -8.19 25.01
C ILE A 33 -78.38 -9.64 24.66
N LEU A 34 -78.61 -9.90 23.37
CA LEU A 34 -79.06 -11.19 22.81
C LEU A 34 -78.01 -11.73 21.82
N ASP A 35 -77.35 -12.86 22.11
CA ASP A 35 -76.21 -13.37 21.31
C ASP A 35 -76.32 -14.86 20.87
N PHE A 36 -75.55 -15.23 19.84
CA PHE A 36 -75.39 -16.59 19.31
C PHE A 36 -74.02 -17.19 19.70
N ASP A 37 -73.97 -18.46 20.12
CA ASP A 37 -72.74 -19.16 20.59
C ASP A 37 -71.72 -19.48 19.45
N GLN A 38 -70.42 -19.15 19.60
CA GLN A 38 -69.33 -19.37 18.61
C GLN A 38 -67.96 -19.74 19.26
N PRO A 39 -67.04 -20.48 18.57
CA PRO A 39 -65.76 -20.96 19.12
C PRO A 39 -64.51 -20.09 18.78
N ASN A 40 -63.65 -19.87 19.80
CA ASN A 40 -62.30 -19.25 19.87
C ASN A 40 -61.58 -18.78 18.59
N LEU A 41 -61.79 -17.50 18.25
CA LEU A 41 -61.18 -16.74 17.15
C LEU A 41 -59.70 -16.31 17.40
N ARG A 42 -59.25 -16.35 18.67
CA ARG A 42 -57.93 -15.87 19.10
C ARG A 42 -56.74 -16.68 18.57
N GLU A 43 -56.89 -17.99 18.43
CA GLU A 43 -55.82 -18.89 17.94
C GLU A 43 -55.55 -18.71 16.44
N GLU A 44 -56.55 -18.24 15.68
CA GLU A 44 -56.46 -18.03 14.23
C GLU A 44 -55.71 -16.74 13.86
N LEU A 45 -55.86 -15.69 14.68
CA LEU A 45 -55.24 -14.36 14.48
C LEU A 45 -53.89 -14.18 15.22
N GLN A 46 -53.36 -15.24 15.84
CA GLN A 46 -52.08 -15.24 16.58
C GLN A 46 -51.96 -14.16 17.69
N LEU A 47 -53.07 -13.79 18.33
CA LEU A 47 -53.10 -12.79 19.40
C LEU A 47 -52.51 -13.35 20.71
N VAL A 48 -51.57 -12.62 21.31
CA VAL A 48 -50.85 -13.04 22.53
C VAL A 48 -51.48 -12.44 23.80
N PRO A 49 -51.32 -13.06 24.98
CA PRO A 49 -51.94 -12.59 26.24
C PRO A 49 -51.55 -11.21 26.74
N ASP A 50 -50.47 -10.66 26.21
CA ASP A 50 -49.95 -9.35 26.58
C ASP A 50 -50.32 -8.25 25.58
N ASP A 51 -50.99 -8.54 24.46
CA ASP A 51 -51.62 -7.48 23.64
C ASP A 51 -52.71 -6.79 24.48
N HIS A 52 -52.88 -5.47 24.32
CA HIS A 52 -53.93 -4.75 25.02
C HIS A 52 -55.27 -5.13 24.38
N LEU A 53 -56.06 -5.91 25.10
CA LEU A 53 -57.31 -6.51 24.65
C LEU A 53 -58.47 -5.89 25.41
N ASN A 54 -59.25 -5.06 24.73
CA ASN A 54 -60.49 -4.49 25.25
C ASN A 54 -61.69 -5.19 24.62
N GLY A 55 -62.52 -5.83 25.45
CA GLY A 55 -63.68 -6.63 25.02
C GLY A 55 -63.61 -8.10 25.46
N ASP A 56 -64.61 -8.90 25.08
CA ASP A 56 -64.65 -10.34 25.42
C ASP A 56 -63.73 -11.13 24.48
N ALA A 57 -62.94 -12.06 25.02
CA ALA A 57 -62.11 -12.95 24.23
C ALA A 57 -62.93 -13.95 23.38
N ALA A 58 -64.23 -14.10 23.66
CA ALA A 58 -65.18 -14.86 22.85
C ALA A 58 -65.90 -14.01 21.79
N SER A 59 -65.59 -12.71 21.69
CA SER A 59 -66.23 -11.81 20.72
C SER A 59 -66.09 -12.39 19.29
N PRO A 60 -67.20 -12.50 18.54
CA PRO A 60 -67.21 -13.03 17.18
C PRO A 60 -66.51 -12.11 16.17
N VAL A 61 -66.28 -10.83 16.50
CA VAL A 61 -65.56 -9.87 15.64
C VAL A 61 -64.34 -9.31 16.34
N VAL A 62 -63.21 -9.28 15.62
CA VAL A 62 -61.95 -8.71 16.10
C VAL A 62 -61.57 -7.50 15.25
N LEU A 63 -61.33 -6.37 15.90
CA LEU A 63 -60.79 -5.15 15.31
C LEU A 63 -59.40 -4.88 15.90
N ILE A 64 -58.37 -4.87 15.06
CA ILE A 64 -56.99 -4.56 15.48
C ILE A 64 -56.68 -3.12 15.08
N GLU A 65 -56.34 -2.28 16.05
CA GLU A 65 -55.85 -0.92 15.86
C GLU A 65 -54.33 -0.86 16.06
N TYR A 66 -53.63 -0.27 15.10
CA TYR A 66 -52.24 0.12 15.29
C TYR A 66 -52.15 1.59 15.68
N LEU A 67 -51.83 1.83 16.95
CA LEU A 67 -51.65 3.14 17.57
C LEU A 67 -50.38 3.80 17.05
N ASP A 68 -50.57 4.85 16.24
CA ASP A 68 -49.52 5.82 15.93
C ASP A 68 -49.73 7.06 16.80
N LEU A 69 -48.92 7.19 17.86
CA LEU A 69 -48.95 8.34 18.77
C LEU A 69 -48.41 9.63 18.14
N GLN A 70 -47.93 9.58 16.89
CA GLN A 70 -47.45 10.72 16.10
C GLN A 70 -48.49 11.20 15.06
N CYS A 71 -49.61 10.48 14.90
CA CYS A 71 -50.61 10.74 13.87
C CYS A 71 -51.63 11.81 14.29
N PRO A 72 -51.67 12.99 13.63
CA PRO A 72 -52.55 14.09 14.05
C PRO A 72 -54.04 13.80 13.84
N ILE A 73 -54.39 12.94 12.87
CA ILE A 73 -55.78 12.53 12.63
C ILE A 73 -56.23 11.42 13.59
N CYS A 74 -55.31 10.67 14.19
CA CYS A 74 -55.60 9.54 15.08
C CYS A 74 -56.31 9.98 16.37
N ARG A 75 -56.09 11.24 16.80
CA ARG A 75 -56.90 11.90 17.84
C ARG A 75 -58.41 11.89 17.55
N THR A 76 -58.81 11.84 16.28
CA THR A 76 -60.22 11.80 15.87
C THR A 76 -60.79 10.38 15.96
N TYR A 77 -59.95 9.36 15.78
CA TYR A 77 -60.37 7.96 15.69
C TYR A 77 -60.34 7.23 17.03
N HIS A 78 -59.36 7.50 17.90
CA HIS A 78 -59.26 6.78 19.17
C HIS A 78 -60.53 6.89 20.05
N PRO A 79 -61.19 8.07 20.17
CA PRO A 79 -62.49 8.15 20.84
C PRO A 79 -63.61 7.39 20.13
N ILE A 80 -63.58 7.29 18.79
CA ILE A 80 -64.56 6.52 17.99
C ILE A 80 -64.41 5.04 18.28
N ILE A 81 -63.18 4.51 18.33
CA ILE A 81 -62.92 3.10 18.65
C ILE A 81 -63.40 2.74 20.04
N ARG A 82 -63.14 3.60 21.03
CA ARG A 82 -63.68 3.40 22.38
C ARG A 82 -65.21 3.42 22.42
N ASP A 83 -65.84 4.33 21.66
CA ASP A 83 -67.30 4.37 21.57
C ASP A 83 -67.86 3.09 20.92
N LEU A 84 -67.16 2.49 19.93
CA LEU A 84 -67.52 1.19 19.34
C LEU A 84 -67.36 0.03 20.33
N GLU A 85 -66.32 0.04 21.17
CA GLU A 85 -66.14 -0.97 22.22
C GLU A 85 -67.29 -0.95 23.24
N GLU A 86 -67.76 0.25 23.61
CA GLU A 86 -68.91 0.41 24.49
C GLU A 86 -70.22 0.02 23.79
N GLU A 87 -70.35 0.29 22.50
CA GLU A 87 -71.56 -0.04 21.71
C GLU A 87 -71.69 -1.54 21.40
N PHE A 88 -70.60 -2.21 21.06
CA PHE A 88 -70.54 -3.63 20.71
C PHE A 88 -69.94 -4.49 21.84
N GLU A 89 -70.20 -4.11 23.10
CA GLU A 89 -69.65 -4.78 24.29
C GLU A 89 -69.96 -6.29 24.28
N GLY A 90 -68.91 -7.11 24.23
CA GLY A 90 -68.99 -8.59 24.18
C GLY A 90 -69.15 -9.18 22.77
N GLU A 91 -69.27 -8.33 21.76
CA GLU A 91 -69.42 -8.71 20.34
C GLU A 91 -68.20 -8.30 19.50
N LEU A 92 -67.54 -7.23 19.94
CA LEU A 92 -66.29 -6.72 19.40
C LEU A 92 -65.15 -6.96 20.39
N LEU A 93 -64.03 -7.47 19.91
CA LEU A 93 -62.75 -7.47 20.62
C LEU A 93 -61.83 -6.49 19.91
N VAL A 94 -61.47 -5.42 20.60
CA VAL A 94 -60.47 -4.47 20.12
C VAL A 94 -59.10 -4.84 20.65
N VAL A 95 -58.12 -4.80 19.74
CA VAL A 95 -56.73 -5.12 20.02
C VAL A 95 -55.88 -3.92 19.65
N SER A 96 -55.28 -3.27 20.64
CA SER A 96 -54.39 -2.12 20.41
C SER A 96 -52.92 -2.57 20.36
N ARG A 97 -52.23 -2.19 19.29
CA ARG A 97 -50.80 -2.49 19.05
C ARG A 97 -50.03 -1.23 18.69
N HIS A 98 -48.73 -1.21 18.91
CA HIS A 98 -47.90 -0.03 18.64
C HIS A 98 -47.40 0.01 17.18
N PHE A 99 -47.62 1.13 16.50
CA PHE A 99 -47.07 1.34 15.16
C PHE A 99 -45.57 1.72 15.22
N PRO A 100 -44.77 1.43 14.16
CA PRO A 100 -43.39 1.91 14.07
C PRO A 100 -43.32 3.43 14.14
N LEU A 101 -42.60 3.94 15.15
CA LEU A 101 -42.48 5.37 15.39
C LEU A 101 -41.37 5.97 14.52
N GLU A 102 -41.61 7.13 13.90
CA GLU A 102 -40.60 7.79 13.07
C GLU A 102 -39.51 8.49 13.91
N ALA A 103 -38.29 8.54 13.37
CA ALA A 103 -37.11 9.16 14.01
C ALA A 103 -37.20 10.69 14.17
N SER A 104 -38.22 11.34 13.59
CA SER A 104 -38.44 12.79 13.59
C SER A 104 -38.98 13.33 14.92
N HIS A 105 -39.57 12.47 15.78
CA HIS A 105 -40.07 12.82 17.10
C HIS A 105 -39.41 11.94 18.17
N PRO A 106 -38.39 12.44 18.88
CA PRO A 106 -37.50 11.62 19.70
C PRO A 106 -38.20 10.97 20.90
N ASN A 107 -39.33 11.53 21.36
CA ASN A 107 -39.97 11.13 22.61
C ASN A 107 -41.13 10.14 22.43
N ALA A 108 -41.46 9.75 21.19
CA ALA A 108 -42.61 8.90 20.91
C ALA A 108 -42.49 7.49 21.52
N LEU A 109 -41.26 6.95 21.60
CA LEU A 109 -41.02 5.66 22.24
C LEU A 109 -41.29 5.73 23.74
N ASP A 110 -40.88 6.82 24.40
CA ASP A 110 -41.13 7.02 25.82
C ASP A 110 -42.62 7.29 26.10
N ALA A 111 -43.33 7.94 25.17
CA ALA A 111 -44.80 8.07 25.24
C ALA A 111 -45.51 6.70 25.14
N ALA A 112 -45.08 5.81 24.24
CA ALA A 112 -45.60 4.45 24.16
C ALA A 112 -45.32 3.64 25.42
N ARG A 113 -44.09 3.75 25.98
CA ARG A 113 -43.74 3.11 27.26
C ARG A 113 -44.57 3.65 28.42
N ALA A 114 -44.91 4.94 28.40
CA ALA A 114 -45.74 5.58 29.40
C ALA A 114 -47.21 5.11 29.31
N ALA A 115 -47.77 4.95 28.11
CA ALA A 115 -49.11 4.37 27.92
C ALA A 115 -49.18 2.93 28.45
N GLU A 116 -48.20 2.09 28.12
CA GLU A 116 -48.08 0.72 28.64
C GLU A 116 -47.90 0.64 30.16
N ALA A 117 -47.16 1.58 30.75
CA ALA A 117 -47.05 1.68 32.20
C ALA A 117 -48.36 2.09 32.87
N ALA A 118 -49.20 2.88 32.19
CA ALA A 118 -50.56 3.20 32.64
C ALA A 118 -51.52 1.99 32.50
N ASP A 119 -51.35 1.16 31.47
CA ASP A 119 -52.15 -0.07 31.27
C ASP A 119 -52.02 -1.05 32.43
N ARG A 120 -50.81 -1.23 32.97
CA ARG A 120 -50.57 -2.07 34.15
C ARG A 120 -51.33 -1.62 35.39
N GLN A 121 -51.81 -0.37 35.39
CA GLN A 121 -52.65 0.21 36.42
C GLN A 121 -54.10 0.42 35.98
N GLY A 122 -54.47 -0.13 34.81
CA GLY A 122 -55.81 -0.19 34.24
C GLY A 122 -56.29 1.13 33.63
N ARG A 123 -55.37 1.96 33.13
CA ARG A 123 -55.65 3.32 32.62
C ARG A 123 -55.00 3.60 31.27
N PHE A 124 -54.93 2.61 30.39
CA PHE A 124 -54.32 2.72 29.07
C PHE A 124 -55.00 3.78 28.20
N ASP A 125 -56.29 3.62 27.91
CA ASP A 125 -57.04 4.50 27.01
C ASP A 125 -57.08 5.95 27.50
N ASP A 126 -57.33 6.14 28.81
CA ASP A 126 -57.32 7.48 29.43
C ASP A 126 -55.96 8.17 29.30
N TYR A 127 -54.86 7.41 29.30
CA TYR A 127 -53.51 7.94 29.16
C TYR A 127 -53.16 8.21 27.69
N VAL A 128 -53.58 7.33 26.77
CA VAL A 128 -53.44 7.53 25.32
C VAL A 128 -54.23 8.77 24.85
N ASP A 129 -55.42 9.00 25.39
CA ASP A 129 -56.21 10.23 25.17
C ASP A 129 -55.41 11.49 25.56
N LEU A 130 -54.79 11.50 26.75
CA LEU A 130 -53.97 12.64 27.20
C LEU A 130 -52.74 12.85 26.30
N LEU A 131 -52.11 11.78 25.83
CA LEU A 131 -50.99 11.85 24.89
C LEU A 131 -51.43 12.47 23.55
N TYR A 132 -52.58 12.07 23.00
CA TYR A 132 -53.10 12.65 21.77
C TYR A 132 -53.59 14.10 21.93
N GLU A 133 -54.19 14.44 23.08
CA GLU A 133 -54.66 15.80 23.34
C GLU A 133 -53.54 16.83 23.46
N ASN A 134 -52.38 16.40 23.97
CA ASN A 134 -51.22 17.26 24.26
C ASN A 134 -49.97 16.86 23.44
N GLN A 135 -50.16 16.24 22.27
CA GLN A 135 -49.09 15.72 21.41
C GLN A 135 -47.96 16.73 21.15
N ASP A 136 -48.33 17.99 20.90
CA ASP A 136 -47.37 19.09 20.65
C ASP A 136 -46.52 19.45 21.87
N ASP A 137 -46.98 19.12 23.10
CA ASP A 137 -46.30 19.51 24.34
C ASP A 137 -45.20 18.53 24.75
N TRP A 138 -45.28 17.26 24.34
CA TRP A 138 -44.31 16.22 24.73
C TRP A 138 -43.47 15.65 23.58
N ALA A 139 -43.92 15.73 22.31
CA ALA A 139 -43.29 15.02 21.19
C ALA A 139 -41.81 15.43 20.93
N ASP A 140 -41.47 16.70 21.10
CA ASP A 140 -40.14 17.28 20.81
C ASP A 140 -39.49 17.99 22.02
N GLU A 141 -40.06 17.81 23.22
CA GLU A 141 -39.58 18.49 24.43
C GLU A 141 -38.27 17.90 24.95
N ALA A 142 -37.44 18.72 25.59
CA ALA A 142 -36.13 18.31 26.07
C ALA A 142 -36.18 17.46 27.36
N ASP A 143 -37.26 17.60 28.15
CA ASP A 143 -37.52 16.83 29.38
C ASP A 143 -38.96 16.28 29.40
N PRO A 144 -39.29 15.33 28.50
CA PRO A 144 -40.65 14.81 28.34
C PRO A 144 -41.13 13.99 29.55
N GLN A 145 -40.20 13.45 30.34
CA GLN A 145 -40.51 12.65 31.52
C GLN A 145 -41.39 13.43 32.52
N SER A 146 -41.14 14.72 32.69
CA SER A 146 -41.94 15.58 33.57
C SER A 146 -43.42 15.68 33.16
N PHE A 147 -43.71 15.67 31.85
CA PHE A 147 -45.06 15.68 31.30
C PHE A 147 -45.75 14.33 31.52
N PHE A 148 -45.04 13.23 31.27
CA PHE A 148 -45.57 11.89 31.51
C PHE A 148 -45.91 11.65 32.99
N GLU A 149 -45.05 12.12 33.90
CA GLU A 149 -45.31 12.08 35.34
C GLU A 149 -46.52 12.94 35.74
N GLU A 150 -46.70 14.11 35.12
CA GLU A 150 -47.86 14.99 35.35
C GLU A 150 -49.16 14.34 34.88
N TYR A 151 -49.20 13.78 33.66
CA TYR A 151 -50.35 13.06 33.14
C TYR A 151 -50.71 11.84 34.00
N ALA A 152 -49.69 11.08 34.43
CA ALA A 152 -49.88 9.96 35.34
C ALA A 152 -50.46 10.41 36.70
N ALA A 153 -50.00 11.55 37.22
CA ALA A 153 -50.51 12.13 38.46
C ALA A 153 -51.96 12.64 38.32
N ASP A 154 -52.31 13.24 37.17
CA ASP A 154 -53.66 13.73 36.87
C ASP A 154 -54.67 12.59 36.77
N LEU A 155 -54.26 11.45 36.20
CA LEU A 155 -55.06 10.23 36.23
C LEU A 155 -55.04 9.53 37.60
N GLY A 156 -54.21 9.97 38.55
CA GLY A 156 -54.14 9.39 39.90
C GLY A 156 -53.39 8.05 39.95
N LEU A 157 -52.48 7.80 39.01
CA LEU A 157 -51.61 6.62 39.00
C LEU A 157 -50.61 6.66 40.16
N ASN A 158 -50.17 5.48 40.61
CA ASN A 158 -49.09 5.40 41.57
C ASN A 158 -47.77 5.72 40.86
N LEU A 159 -47.28 6.94 41.01
CA LEU A 159 -46.10 7.43 40.29
C LEU A 159 -44.85 6.55 40.45
N THR A 160 -44.64 5.96 41.63
CA THR A 160 -43.49 5.05 41.85
C THR A 160 -43.62 3.76 41.06
N THR A 161 -44.84 3.20 40.99
CA THR A 161 -45.11 1.97 40.22
C THR A 161 -45.08 2.28 38.73
N PHE A 162 -45.67 3.40 38.32
CA PHE A 162 -45.70 3.89 36.94
C PHE A 162 -44.29 4.04 36.36
N LEU A 163 -43.38 4.74 37.05
CA LEU A 163 -41.99 4.89 36.57
C LEU A 163 -41.24 3.56 36.52
N GLN A 164 -41.48 2.67 37.49
CA GLN A 164 -40.88 1.34 37.49
C GLN A 164 -41.37 0.48 36.31
N ASP A 165 -42.66 0.56 35.98
CA ASP A 165 -43.27 -0.15 34.87
C ASP A 165 -42.83 0.43 33.52
N MET A 166 -42.70 1.75 33.42
CA MET A 166 -42.18 2.43 32.21
C MET A 166 -40.75 1.98 31.90
N ASP A 167 -39.93 1.75 32.93
CA ASP A 167 -38.56 1.23 32.83
C ASP A 167 -38.44 -0.30 32.76
N ASP A 168 -39.55 -1.03 32.77
CA ASP A 168 -39.53 -2.49 32.65
C ASP A 168 -39.12 -2.91 31.24
N PRO A 169 -38.01 -3.66 31.05
CA PRO A 169 -37.60 -4.16 29.75
C PRO A 169 -38.69 -4.96 29.03
N ALA A 170 -39.60 -5.63 29.75
CA ALA A 170 -40.70 -6.36 29.14
C ALA A 170 -41.69 -5.46 28.38
N VAL A 171 -41.87 -4.21 28.82
CA VAL A 171 -42.69 -3.21 28.11
C VAL A 171 -42.04 -2.83 26.79
N LEU A 172 -40.72 -2.58 26.80
CA LEU A 172 -39.97 -2.21 25.61
C LEU A 172 -39.95 -3.35 24.57
N GLU A 173 -39.78 -4.60 25.02
CA GLU A 173 -39.82 -5.77 24.14
C GLU A 173 -41.20 -5.98 23.50
N ARG A 174 -42.28 -5.74 24.25
CA ARG A 174 -43.64 -5.77 23.69
C ARG A 174 -43.83 -4.70 22.60
N ILE A 175 -43.43 -3.46 22.87
CA ILE A 175 -43.53 -2.36 21.90
C ILE A 175 -42.71 -2.69 20.65
N ARG A 176 -41.48 -3.20 20.79
CA ARG A 176 -40.66 -3.63 19.66
C ARG A 176 -41.32 -4.73 18.85
N ARG A 177 -41.91 -5.74 19.50
CA ARG A 177 -42.64 -6.81 18.81
C ARG A 177 -43.76 -6.23 17.95
N ASP A 178 -44.60 -5.37 18.51
CA ASP A 178 -45.72 -4.76 17.78
C ASP A 178 -45.21 -3.99 16.55
N GLN A 179 -44.14 -3.21 16.71
CA GLN A 179 -43.47 -2.45 15.65
C GLN A 179 -42.83 -3.33 14.58
N GLU A 180 -42.20 -4.44 14.96
CA GLU A 180 -41.56 -5.37 14.02
C GLU A 180 -42.60 -6.16 13.20
N VAL A 181 -43.77 -6.46 13.77
CA VAL A 181 -44.86 -7.18 13.11
C VAL A 181 -45.65 -6.27 12.15
N ALA A 182 -45.84 -4.99 12.49
CA ALA A 182 -46.65 -4.05 11.69
C ALA A 182 -46.34 -4.06 10.18
N PRO A 183 -45.08 -3.89 9.71
CA PRO A 183 -44.77 -3.94 8.28
C PRO A 183 -45.00 -5.31 7.64
N GLN A 184 -44.88 -6.41 8.41
CA GLN A 184 -44.96 -7.77 7.90
C GLN A 184 -46.38 -8.18 7.52
N ILE A 185 -47.38 -7.63 8.22
CA ILE A 185 -48.80 -7.89 7.96
C ILE A 185 -49.45 -6.82 7.05
N GLY A 186 -48.63 -5.97 6.42
CA GLY A 186 -49.10 -4.96 5.48
C GLY A 186 -49.66 -3.69 6.12
N ALA A 187 -49.38 -3.42 7.40
CA ALA A 187 -49.78 -2.16 8.02
C ALA A 187 -49.01 -0.98 7.39
N THR A 188 -49.61 -0.37 6.37
CA THR A 188 -49.00 0.70 5.55
C THR A 188 -49.91 1.94 5.54
N GLY A 189 -49.78 2.82 6.54
CA GLY A 189 -50.57 4.05 6.68
C GLY A 189 -50.89 4.37 8.14
N THR A 190 -51.26 5.62 8.46
CA THR A 190 -51.60 6.02 9.83
C THR A 190 -52.91 6.84 9.84
N PRO A 191 -53.94 6.43 10.62
CA PRO A 191 -54.05 5.16 11.37
C PRO A 191 -54.17 3.93 10.45
N THR A 192 -53.90 2.74 11.00
CA THR A 192 -54.16 1.45 10.32
C THR A 192 -55.06 0.58 11.18
N PHE A 193 -56.11 0.02 10.57
CA PHE A 193 -57.07 -0.89 11.21
C PHE A 193 -57.19 -2.21 10.43
N PHE A 194 -57.43 -3.31 11.14
CA PHE A 194 -57.76 -4.60 10.55
C PHE A 194 -59.04 -5.15 11.16
N LEU A 195 -59.99 -5.56 10.32
CA LEU A 195 -61.23 -6.21 10.74
C LEU A 195 -61.17 -7.69 10.36
N GLN A 196 -61.32 -8.59 11.34
CA GLN A 196 -61.20 -10.04 11.14
C GLN A 196 -59.89 -10.50 10.46
N GLY A 197 -58.81 -9.73 10.66
CA GLY A 197 -57.49 -10.00 10.04
C GLY A 197 -57.31 -9.40 8.64
N GLU A 198 -58.33 -8.78 8.04
CA GLU A 198 -58.24 -8.06 6.76
C GLU A 198 -58.04 -6.55 7.01
N GLN A 199 -57.10 -5.92 6.29
CA GLN A 199 -56.81 -4.49 6.46
C GLN A 199 -57.92 -3.61 5.88
N LEU A 200 -58.38 -2.62 6.64
CA LEU A 200 -59.34 -1.63 6.13
C LEU A 200 -58.60 -0.61 5.23
N THR A 201 -58.83 -0.66 3.92
CA THR A 201 -58.16 0.22 2.94
C THR A 201 -58.87 1.57 2.74
N ASP A 202 -60.18 1.64 2.99
CA ASP A 202 -60.98 2.87 2.97
C ASP A 202 -61.51 3.12 4.40
N LEU A 203 -60.82 3.99 5.15
CA LEU A 203 -61.18 4.22 6.55
C LEU A 203 -62.54 4.94 6.66
N PRO A 204 -63.45 4.44 7.52
CA PRO A 204 -64.71 5.10 7.82
C PRO A 204 -64.48 6.51 8.34
N ASN A 205 -65.31 7.48 7.96
CA ASN A 205 -65.09 8.89 8.34
C ASN A 205 -65.78 9.28 9.65
N ASP A 206 -66.71 8.46 10.15
CA ASP A 206 -67.42 8.64 11.41
C ASP A 206 -67.86 7.31 12.03
N LEU A 207 -68.36 7.37 13.26
CA LEU A 207 -68.79 6.22 14.06
C LEU A 207 -69.81 5.33 13.33
N ASN A 208 -70.78 5.90 12.61
CA ASN A 208 -71.85 5.11 11.97
C ASN A 208 -71.33 4.28 10.78
N GLU A 209 -70.31 4.77 10.07
CA GLU A 209 -69.67 3.99 9.00
C GLU A 209 -68.86 2.82 9.58
N PHE A 210 -68.25 2.99 10.77
CA PHE A 210 -67.59 1.89 11.49
C PHE A 210 -68.60 0.87 12.03
N GLU A 211 -69.69 1.32 12.68
CA GLU A 211 -70.78 0.46 13.16
C GLU A 211 -71.29 -0.46 12.05
N SER A 212 -71.58 0.11 10.87
CA SER A 212 -72.11 -0.65 9.73
C SER A 212 -71.16 -1.75 9.24
N LEU A 213 -69.85 -1.57 9.34
CA LEU A 213 -68.86 -2.58 8.94
C LEU A 213 -68.81 -3.74 9.96
N ILE A 214 -68.89 -3.43 11.24
CA ILE A 214 -68.93 -4.44 12.31
C ILE A 214 -70.22 -5.26 12.23
N GLU A 215 -71.36 -4.60 11.99
CA GLU A 215 -72.66 -5.26 11.81
C GLU A 215 -72.69 -6.19 10.59
N ASP A 216 -72.11 -5.79 9.45
CA ASP A 216 -72.05 -6.62 8.24
C ASP A 216 -71.24 -7.91 8.47
N GLU A 217 -70.14 -7.83 9.24
CA GLU A 217 -69.32 -9.00 9.59
C GLU A 217 -70.00 -9.94 10.58
N LEU A 218 -70.73 -9.41 11.57
CA LEU A 218 -71.57 -10.22 12.47
C LEU A 218 -72.63 -11.03 11.70
N ASP A 219 -73.05 -10.55 10.53
CA ASP A 219 -74.17 -11.09 9.75
C ASP A 219 -73.77 -12.19 8.74
N LEU A 220 -72.49 -12.41 8.43
CA LEU A 220 -72.05 -13.29 7.32
C LEU A 220 -72.07 -14.81 7.61
N VAL A 221 -72.50 -15.26 8.79
CA VAL A 221 -72.40 -16.67 9.22
C VAL A 221 -73.74 -17.47 9.10
N THR A 222 -74.06 -18.00 7.90
CA THR A 222 -74.88 -19.21 7.57
C THR A 222 -76.35 -19.45 8.05
N ARG A 223 -77.17 -18.47 8.50
CA ARG A 223 -78.54 -18.75 9.06
C ARG A 223 -79.75 -18.24 8.22
N PRO A 224 -80.91 -18.94 8.21
CA PRO A 224 -82.11 -18.57 7.42
C PRO A 224 -82.93 -17.39 8.00
N PHE A 225 -82.66 -17.00 9.26
CA PHE A 225 -83.30 -15.89 9.96
C PHE A 225 -82.25 -14.92 10.49
N SER A 226 -82.61 -13.63 10.57
CA SER A 226 -81.84 -12.58 11.27
C SER A 226 -82.50 -12.20 12.59
N LEU A 227 -81.74 -11.63 13.53
CA LEU A 227 -82.22 -11.11 14.82
C LEU A 227 -81.79 -9.65 15.00
N ASP A 228 -82.74 -8.73 15.13
CA ASP A 228 -82.47 -7.36 15.57
C ASP A 228 -82.27 -7.37 17.09
N ARG A 229 -81.04 -7.10 17.52
CA ARG A 229 -80.61 -7.20 18.93
C ARG A 229 -81.17 -6.08 19.81
N ARG A 230 -81.54 -4.94 19.22
CA ARG A 230 -82.12 -3.79 19.92
C ARG A 230 -83.63 -3.94 20.13
N THR A 231 -84.34 -4.51 19.16
CA THR A 231 -85.81 -4.66 19.22
C THR A 231 -86.26 -6.07 19.60
N GLY A 232 -85.37 -7.05 19.51
CA GLY A 232 -85.66 -8.47 19.69
C GLY A 232 -86.41 -9.10 18.51
N GLU A 233 -86.49 -8.42 17.36
CA GLU A 233 -87.23 -8.89 16.18
C GLU A 233 -86.47 -9.99 15.43
N ILE A 234 -87.12 -11.12 15.17
CA ILE A 234 -86.61 -12.19 14.31
C ILE A 234 -87.30 -12.07 12.95
N SER A 235 -86.53 -12.03 11.85
CA SER A 235 -87.04 -11.87 10.49
C SER A 235 -86.50 -12.91 9.52
N VAL A 236 -87.27 -13.23 8.47
CA VAL A 236 -86.85 -14.15 7.40
C VAL A 236 -85.75 -13.51 6.58
N ARG A 237 -84.61 -14.19 6.47
CA ARG A 237 -83.47 -13.73 5.65
C ARG A 237 -83.35 -14.51 4.34
N SER A 238 -83.79 -15.77 4.33
CA SER A 238 -83.72 -16.66 3.16
C SER A 238 -85.03 -17.42 2.95
N ALA A 239 -85.88 -16.92 2.05
CA ALA A 239 -87.18 -17.53 1.75
C ALA A 239 -87.06 -18.92 1.11
N THR A 240 -85.96 -19.18 0.37
CA THR A 240 -85.75 -20.46 -0.32
C THR A 240 -85.34 -21.60 0.60
N GLN A 241 -85.02 -21.29 1.86
CA GLN A 241 -84.68 -22.28 2.88
C GLN A 241 -85.88 -22.63 3.77
N LEU A 242 -87.03 -21.97 3.58
CA LEU A 242 -88.27 -22.26 4.28
C LEU A 242 -89.10 -23.24 3.45
N ASP A 243 -88.97 -24.53 3.74
CA ASP A 243 -89.65 -25.62 3.03
C ASP A 243 -90.21 -26.56 4.11
N PHE A 244 -91.54 -26.65 4.23
CA PHE A 244 -92.19 -27.39 5.31
C PHE A 244 -91.89 -28.89 5.19
N GLU A 245 -91.81 -29.41 3.97
CA GLU A 245 -91.62 -30.83 3.69
C GLU A 245 -90.19 -31.28 4.03
N THR A 246 -89.18 -30.44 3.78
CA THR A 246 -87.78 -30.79 4.14
C THR A 246 -87.39 -30.39 5.55
N ASN A 247 -87.85 -29.23 6.04
CA ASN A 247 -87.52 -28.72 7.37
C ASN A 247 -88.74 -28.04 8.01
N PRO A 248 -89.67 -28.82 8.61
CA PRO A 248 -90.93 -28.30 9.17
C PRO A 248 -90.73 -27.39 10.38
N SER A 249 -89.52 -27.29 10.91
CA SER A 249 -89.19 -26.40 12.03
C SER A 249 -87.70 -26.04 12.10
N PHE A 250 -87.41 -24.85 12.63
CA PHE A 250 -86.06 -24.38 12.96
C PHE A 250 -85.94 -24.09 14.45
N THR A 251 -84.76 -24.29 15.03
CA THR A 251 -84.47 -23.93 16.42
C THR A 251 -83.30 -22.95 16.46
N LEU A 252 -83.46 -21.86 17.23
CA LEU A 252 -82.47 -20.82 17.48
C LEU A 252 -82.12 -20.83 18.96
N ASP A 253 -80.85 -21.06 19.28
CA ASP A 253 -80.31 -20.96 20.64
C ASP A 253 -79.77 -19.54 20.86
N LEU A 254 -80.42 -18.78 21.74
CA LEU A 254 -80.06 -17.41 22.09
C LEU A 254 -79.51 -17.34 23.51
N ILE A 255 -78.57 -16.45 23.76
CA ILE A 255 -78.09 -16.13 25.11
C ILE A 255 -78.60 -14.75 25.50
N VAL A 256 -79.26 -14.66 26.65
CA VAL A 256 -79.76 -13.40 27.21
C VAL A 256 -78.92 -13.02 28.43
N THR A 257 -78.25 -11.87 28.36
CA THR A 257 -77.42 -11.36 29.46
C THR A 257 -78.02 -10.07 30.02
N ASN A 258 -78.11 -9.98 31.36
CA ASN A 258 -78.50 -8.74 32.04
C ASN A 258 -77.27 -8.04 32.68
N LEU A 259 -77.42 -6.76 33.07
CA LEU A 259 -76.38 -5.91 33.67
C LEU A 259 -75.68 -6.47 34.93
N ASN A 260 -76.13 -7.59 35.51
CA ASN A 260 -75.45 -8.26 36.62
C ASN A 260 -74.64 -9.49 36.17
N GLY A 261 -74.44 -9.66 34.86
CA GLY A 261 -73.74 -10.81 34.26
C GLY A 261 -74.50 -12.13 34.40
N VAL A 262 -75.81 -12.09 34.67
CA VAL A 262 -76.61 -13.32 34.74
C VAL A 262 -77.03 -13.73 33.33
N VAL A 263 -76.42 -14.83 32.88
CA VAL A 263 -76.63 -15.43 31.57
C VAL A 263 -77.81 -16.42 31.63
N SER A 264 -78.76 -16.31 30.72
CA SER A 264 -79.84 -17.29 30.54
C SER A 264 -79.98 -17.71 29.08
N PRO A 265 -79.81 -19.01 28.76
CA PRO A 265 -80.09 -19.50 27.42
C PRO A 265 -81.60 -19.53 27.15
N VAL A 266 -81.98 -19.08 25.96
CA VAL A 266 -83.35 -19.04 25.45
C VAL A 266 -83.39 -19.74 24.10
N GLU A 267 -84.01 -20.89 24.07
CA GLU A 267 -84.32 -21.62 22.85
C GLU A 267 -85.61 -21.05 22.22
N VAL A 268 -85.56 -20.72 20.93
CA VAL A 268 -86.69 -20.25 20.12
C VAL A 268 -86.93 -21.23 18.99
N THR A 269 -88.16 -21.75 18.86
CA THR A 269 -88.54 -22.66 17.78
C THR A 269 -89.41 -21.92 16.75
N ILE A 270 -89.18 -22.12 15.46
CA ILE A 270 -90.01 -21.57 14.37
C ILE A 270 -90.59 -22.76 13.62
N LEU A 271 -91.92 -22.91 13.58
CA LEU A 271 -92.62 -23.98 12.85
C LEU A 271 -93.11 -23.45 11.49
N LEU A 272 -93.03 -24.27 10.45
CA LEU A 272 -93.61 -23.95 9.15
C LEU A 272 -95.09 -24.43 9.06
N THR A 273 -95.92 -23.82 8.21
CA THR A 273 -97.31 -24.28 7.92
C THR A 273 -97.59 -24.42 6.42
N ASN A 274 -98.14 -25.57 6.03
CA ASN A 274 -98.56 -25.99 4.68
C ASN A 274 -100.00 -25.45 4.33
N VAL A 275 -100.35 -25.24 3.04
CA VAL A 275 -101.58 -24.57 2.54
C VAL A 275 -102.35 -25.23 1.33
N SER A 276 -103.47 -25.95 1.60
CA SER A 276 -104.74 -26.27 0.82
C SER A 276 -104.83 -26.94 -0.59
N GLU A 277 -105.43 -28.16 -0.62
CA GLU A 277 -105.75 -29.15 -1.72
C GLU A 277 -106.44 -28.73 -3.05
N VAL A 278 -105.90 -29.23 -4.18
CA VAL A 278 -106.27 -29.09 -5.61
C VAL A 278 -106.25 -30.47 -6.29
N ALA A 279 -106.99 -30.66 -7.40
CA ALA A 279 -107.04 -31.97 -8.08
C ALA A 279 -105.73 -32.29 -8.83
N PRO A 280 -105.31 -33.56 -8.90
CA PRO A 280 -104.04 -33.92 -9.51
C PRO A 280 -104.00 -33.64 -11.01
N VAL A 281 -102.84 -33.20 -11.46
CA VAL A 281 -102.52 -32.96 -12.87
C VAL A 281 -101.73 -34.15 -13.38
N ALA A 282 -102.41 -35.03 -14.12
CA ALA A 282 -101.73 -36.08 -14.86
C ALA A 282 -101.12 -35.55 -16.16
N ASN A 283 -99.90 -35.98 -16.48
CA ASN A 283 -99.12 -35.60 -17.64
C ASN A 283 -98.89 -36.81 -18.56
N ALA A 284 -98.76 -36.57 -19.86
CA ALA A 284 -98.60 -37.67 -20.81
C ALA A 284 -97.18 -38.27 -20.76
N ASP A 285 -97.09 -39.58 -20.57
CA ASP A 285 -95.81 -40.29 -20.60
C ASP A 285 -95.40 -40.81 -21.98
N ALA A 286 -94.10 -41.04 -22.13
CA ALA A 286 -93.55 -41.79 -23.25
C ALA A 286 -92.48 -42.76 -22.76
N TYR A 287 -92.59 -44.02 -23.17
CA TYR A 287 -91.59 -45.05 -22.91
C TYR A 287 -91.17 -45.72 -24.20
N THR A 288 -89.92 -46.17 -24.22
CA THR A 288 -89.37 -46.98 -25.31
C THR A 288 -89.02 -48.35 -24.79
N LEU A 289 -89.12 -49.35 -25.64
CA LEU A 289 -88.66 -50.70 -25.35
C LEU A 289 -88.19 -51.37 -26.62
N VAL A 290 -87.36 -52.38 -26.48
CA VAL A 290 -86.85 -53.14 -27.60
C VAL A 290 -87.85 -54.25 -27.98
N GLN A 291 -87.92 -54.60 -29.26
CA GLN A 291 -88.75 -55.70 -29.76
C GLN A 291 -88.54 -56.98 -28.93
N ASP A 292 -89.65 -57.68 -28.63
CA ASP A 292 -89.67 -58.96 -27.93
C ASP A 292 -89.17 -58.92 -26.47
N THR A 293 -88.96 -57.74 -25.89
CA THR A 293 -88.68 -57.57 -24.45
C THR A 293 -89.90 -57.07 -23.70
N THR A 294 -89.95 -57.36 -22.40
CA THR A 294 -90.99 -56.84 -21.51
C THR A 294 -90.48 -55.57 -20.85
N LEU A 295 -91.18 -54.45 -21.04
CA LEU A 295 -90.94 -53.21 -20.34
C LEU A 295 -91.57 -53.31 -18.94
N GLN A 296 -90.75 -53.20 -17.91
CA GLN A 296 -91.20 -53.15 -16.52
C GLN A 296 -90.73 -51.83 -15.90
N ILE A 297 -91.68 -50.96 -15.60
CA ILE A 297 -91.45 -49.67 -14.98
C ILE A 297 -91.90 -49.76 -13.52
N ASN A 298 -91.03 -49.38 -12.59
CA ASN A 298 -91.34 -49.31 -11.17
C ASN A 298 -92.12 -48.03 -10.84
N ALA A 299 -92.61 -47.89 -9.60
CA ALA A 299 -93.45 -46.75 -9.21
C ALA A 299 -92.75 -45.40 -9.42
N THR A 300 -91.46 -45.32 -9.09
CA THR A 300 -90.66 -44.08 -9.14
C THR A 300 -90.50 -43.50 -10.54
N ASN A 301 -90.50 -44.35 -11.58
CA ASN A 301 -90.45 -43.94 -12.99
C ASN A 301 -91.78 -44.21 -13.71
N GLY A 302 -92.80 -44.59 -12.94
CA GLY A 302 -94.13 -44.97 -13.38
C GLY A 302 -94.92 -43.82 -13.98
N VAL A 303 -96.14 -44.09 -14.37
CA VAL A 303 -96.99 -43.08 -15.02
C VAL A 303 -97.34 -41.91 -14.08
N LEU A 304 -97.17 -42.07 -12.77
CA LEU A 304 -97.39 -41.00 -11.80
C LEU A 304 -96.14 -40.16 -11.54
N ALA A 305 -94.97 -40.52 -12.09
CA ALA A 305 -93.70 -39.91 -11.71
C ALA A 305 -93.57 -38.44 -12.14
N ASN A 306 -94.29 -38.06 -13.19
CA ASN A 306 -94.39 -36.69 -13.69
C ASN A 306 -95.77 -36.09 -13.44
N ASP A 307 -96.63 -36.79 -12.71
CA ASP A 307 -97.91 -36.29 -12.28
C ASP A 307 -97.70 -35.52 -10.99
N SER A 308 -98.33 -34.36 -10.92
CA SER A 308 -98.22 -33.51 -9.76
C SER A 308 -99.58 -33.35 -9.15
N ASP A 309 -99.61 -33.45 -7.84
CA ASP A 309 -100.64 -32.81 -7.05
C ASP A 309 -100.07 -31.45 -6.59
N GLU A 310 -100.87 -30.40 -6.47
CA GLU A 310 -100.33 -29.10 -6.02
C GLU A 310 -99.93 -29.18 -4.53
N GLU A 311 -100.39 -30.21 -3.82
CA GLU A 311 -100.21 -30.44 -2.40
C GLU A 311 -99.42 -31.71 -2.07
N ASP A 312 -98.86 -32.36 -3.10
CA ASP A 312 -98.08 -33.60 -3.00
C ASP A 312 -98.84 -34.76 -2.32
N ASP A 313 -100.18 -34.77 -2.45
CA ASP A 313 -101.01 -35.87 -1.96
C ASP A 313 -100.64 -37.20 -2.67
N PRO A 314 -100.63 -38.35 -1.98
CA PRO A 314 -100.19 -39.61 -2.59
C PRO A 314 -101.07 -40.04 -3.77
N LEU A 315 -100.53 -39.92 -4.98
CA LEU A 315 -101.25 -40.28 -6.20
C LEU A 315 -101.32 -41.79 -6.41
N THR A 316 -102.44 -42.23 -7.00
CA THR A 316 -102.59 -43.58 -7.55
C THR A 316 -103.05 -43.54 -9.01
N ALA A 317 -102.68 -44.56 -9.80
CA ALA A 317 -102.94 -44.62 -11.23
C ALA A 317 -104.09 -45.58 -11.55
N GLU A 318 -105.09 -45.10 -12.29
CA GLU A 318 -106.19 -45.93 -12.78
C GLU A 318 -106.14 -46.07 -14.30
N LEU A 319 -106.12 -47.31 -14.79
CA LEU A 319 -106.11 -47.62 -16.22
C LEU A 319 -107.46 -47.27 -16.87
N VAL A 320 -107.42 -46.46 -17.94
CA VAL A 320 -108.61 -46.03 -18.69
C VAL A 320 -108.76 -46.82 -19.99
N THR A 321 -107.70 -46.99 -20.78
CA THR A 321 -107.71 -47.83 -21.99
C THR A 321 -106.44 -48.67 -22.07
N SER A 322 -106.55 -49.91 -22.57
CA SER A 322 -105.41 -50.83 -22.76
C SER A 322 -104.73 -50.65 -24.12
N PRO A 323 -103.45 -51.02 -24.25
CA PRO A 323 -102.72 -50.95 -25.52
C PRO A 323 -103.20 -51.97 -26.55
N ALA A 324 -103.01 -51.65 -27.84
CA ALA A 324 -103.56 -52.43 -28.95
C ALA A 324 -102.63 -53.53 -29.45
N ASN A 325 -101.32 -53.38 -29.25
CA ASN A 325 -100.26 -54.25 -29.78
C ASN A 325 -99.39 -54.87 -28.68
N GLY A 326 -99.91 -54.99 -27.46
CA GLY A 326 -99.27 -55.73 -26.37
C GLY A 326 -100.21 -55.94 -25.17
N THR A 327 -99.67 -56.53 -24.10
CA THR A 327 -100.38 -56.76 -22.85
C THR A 327 -99.82 -55.87 -21.75
N LEU A 328 -100.68 -55.13 -21.05
CA LEU A 328 -100.34 -54.20 -19.97
C LEU A 328 -100.92 -54.67 -18.62
N THR A 329 -100.12 -54.53 -17.57
CA THR A 329 -100.57 -54.54 -16.17
C THR A 329 -100.13 -53.21 -15.54
N LEU A 330 -101.07 -52.33 -15.18
CA LEU A 330 -100.82 -51.08 -14.45
C LEU A 330 -101.22 -51.29 -12.99
N ASN A 331 -100.32 -50.95 -12.06
CA ASN A 331 -100.56 -51.00 -10.62
C ASN A 331 -100.93 -49.60 -10.10
N ASP A 332 -101.58 -49.57 -8.94
CA ASP A 332 -102.06 -48.32 -8.32
C ASP A 332 -100.92 -47.35 -8.02
N ASP A 333 -99.70 -47.82 -7.74
CA ASP A 333 -98.53 -46.96 -7.48
C ASP A 333 -97.88 -46.35 -8.74
N GLY A 334 -98.57 -46.43 -9.89
CA GLY A 334 -98.08 -45.93 -11.17
C GLY A 334 -97.08 -46.85 -11.88
N SER A 335 -96.61 -47.91 -11.22
CA SER A 335 -95.76 -48.91 -11.86
C SER A 335 -96.54 -49.73 -12.88
N PHE A 336 -95.91 -50.13 -13.98
CA PHE A 336 -96.56 -50.98 -14.96
C PHE A 336 -95.63 -51.95 -15.65
N THR A 337 -96.20 -53.03 -16.16
CA THR A 337 -95.52 -54.00 -17.02
C THR A 337 -96.22 -54.08 -18.37
N TYR A 338 -95.50 -53.78 -19.44
CA TYR A 338 -95.96 -53.89 -20.82
C TYR A 338 -95.12 -54.91 -21.59
N THR A 339 -95.79 -55.89 -22.22
CA THR A 339 -95.14 -56.83 -23.15
C THR A 339 -95.74 -56.64 -24.54
N PRO A 340 -94.96 -56.23 -25.54
CA PRO A 340 -95.43 -56.09 -26.91
C PRO A 340 -95.74 -57.48 -27.49
N ASN A 341 -96.65 -57.53 -28.45
CA ASN A 341 -96.89 -58.75 -29.22
C ASN A 341 -95.59 -59.19 -29.91
N ALA A 342 -95.33 -60.49 -29.94
CA ALA A 342 -94.12 -61.03 -30.55
C ALA A 342 -93.92 -60.51 -31.99
N GLY A 343 -92.73 -59.97 -32.27
CA GLY A 343 -92.39 -59.39 -33.56
C GLY A 343 -92.83 -57.94 -33.79
N PHE A 344 -93.48 -57.29 -32.83
CA PHE A 344 -94.01 -55.93 -33.02
C PHE A 344 -92.91 -54.86 -32.91
N VAL A 345 -92.85 -53.99 -33.91
CA VAL A 345 -92.00 -52.79 -33.96
C VAL A 345 -92.88 -51.64 -34.41
N GLY A 346 -92.82 -50.52 -33.70
CA GLY A 346 -93.68 -49.36 -33.93
C GLY A 346 -94.25 -48.79 -32.64
N SER A 347 -95.15 -47.82 -32.76
CA SER A 347 -95.82 -47.18 -31.63
C SER A 347 -97.07 -47.95 -31.18
N ASP A 348 -97.23 -48.13 -29.87
CA ASP A 348 -98.45 -48.52 -29.18
C ASP A 348 -98.79 -47.46 -28.12
N SER A 349 -99.96 -47.50 -27.51
CA SER A 349 -100.30 -46.55 -26.44
C SER A 349 -101.43 -47.03 -25.55
N PHE A 350 -101.47 -46.54 -24.32
CA PHE A 350 -102.58 -46.75 -23.39
C PHE A 350 -102.92 -45.41 -22.70
N THR A 351 -104.06 -45.32 -22.01
CA THR A 351 -104.41 -44.09 -21.28
C THR A 351 -104.72 -44.42 -19.83
N TYR A 352 -104.31 -43.55 -18.90
CA TYR A 352 -104.61 -43.65 -17.47
C TYR A 352 -105.07 -42.28 -16.93
N ARG A 353 -105.54 -42.25 -15.68
CA ARG A 353 -105.75 -41.02 -14.90
C ARG A 353 -105.14 -41.18 -13.50
N ALA A 354 -104.62 -40.10 -12.94
CA ALA A 354 -104.14 -40.04 -11.56
C ALA A 354 -105.29 -39.70 -10.61
N THR A 355 -105.22 -40.19 -9.37
CA THR A 355 -106.19 -39.89 -8.31
C THR A 355 -105.46 -39.78 -6.97
N ASP A 356 -105.71 -38.69 -6.24
CA ASP A 356 -105.28 -38.43 -4.85
C ASP A 356 -106.15 -39.20 -3.82
N GLY A 357 -107.14 -39.97 -4.30
CA GLY A 357 -108.14 -40.65 -3.49
C GLY A 357 -109.41 -39.83 -3.20
N VAL A 358 -109.46 -38.58 -3.64
CA VAL A 358 -110.57 -37.62 -3.52
C VAL A 358 -111.06 -37.14 -4.91
N PHE A 359 -110.15 -36.67 -5.76
CA PHE A 359 -110.38 -36.18 -7.11
C PHE A 359 -109.54 -36.93 -8.16
N ASP A 360 -110.13 -37.13 -9.34
CA ASP A 360 -109.44 -37.74 -10.49
C ASP A 360 -108.94 -36.64 -11.43
N SER A 361 -107.74 -36.82 -11.97
CA SER A 361 -107.20 -36.04 -13.08
C SER A 361 -107.97 -36.29 -14.39
N ASN A 362 -107.69 -35.49 -15.41
CA ASN A 362 -108.05 -35.87 -16.79
C ASN A 362 -107.24 -37.09 -17.23
N ALA A 363 -107.84 -37.92 -18.10
CA ALA A 363 -107.12 -39.05 -18.68
C ALA A 363 -106.06 -38.57 -19.68
N VAL A 364 -104.83 -39.08 -19.53
CA VAL A 364 -103.68 -38.77 -20.38
C VAL A 364 -103.14 -40.02 -21.06
N THR A 365 -102.37 -39.83 -22.13
CA THR A 365 -101.89 -40.92 -22.99
C THR A 365 -100.45 -41.27 -22.67
N VAL A 366 -100.19 -42.55 -22.42
CA VAL A 366 -98.85 -43.11 -22.40
C VAL A 366 -98.52 -43.66 -23.79
N SER A 367 -97.47 -43.11 -24.41
CA SER A 367 -96.97 -43.57 -25.70
C SER A 367 -95.85 -44.60 -25.51
N LEU A 368 -95.96 -45.75 -26.16
CA LEU A 368 -94.99 -46.84 -26.12
C LEU A 368 -94.34 -47.00 -27.49
N ALA A 369 -93.04 -46.75 -27.63
CA ALA A 369 -92.32 -46.96 -28.89
C ALA A 369 -91.45 -48.22 -28.81
N VAL A 370 -91.82 -49.24 -29.59
CA VAL A 370 -91.08 -50.50 -29.70
C VAL A 370 -90.05 -50.42 -30.83
N THR A 371 -88.77 -50.47 -30.50
CA THR A 371 -87.62 -50.29 -31.40
C THR A 371 -86.86 -51.60 -31.63
N LEU A 372 -85.99 -51.66 -32.64
CA LEU A 372 -85.15 -52.84 -32.93
C LEU A 372 -83.97 -52.94 -31.92
N ASP A 373 -83.58 -54.17 -31.53
CA ASP A 373 -82.42 -54.42 -30.64
C ASP A 373 -81.07 -54.11 -31.32
N GLN A 374 -80.17 -53.34 -30.69
CA GLN A 374 -78.89 -52.91 -31.28
C GLN A 374 -77.59 -53.26 -30.48
N GLY A 375 -77.63 -53.94 -29.32
CA GLY A 375 -76.42 -54.45 -28.59
C GLY A 375 -75.56 -53.42 -27.82
N ASN A 376 -74.75 -53.90 -26.84
CA ASN A 376 -73.91 -53.13 -25.88
C ASN A 376 -72.77 -52.34 -26.56
N VAL A 377 -72.62 -51.07 -26.20
CA VAL A 377 -71.56 -50.15 -26.64
C VAL A 377 -70.52 -50.02 -25.53
N ALA A 378 -69.24 -49.78 -25.86
CA ALA A 378 -68.21 -49.56 -24.83
C ALA A 378 -68.27 -48.13 -24.28
N PRO A 379 -67.88 -47.90 -23.01
CA PRO A 379 -67.92 -46.59 -22.39
C PRO A 379 -66.92 -45.60 -23.02
N THR A 380 -67.19 -44.31 -22.87
CA THR A 380 -66.33 -43.20 -23.33
C THR A 380 -65.67 -42.54 -22.13
N ALA A 381 -64.34 -42.69 -22.03
CA ALA A 381 -63.53 -42.03 -21.01
C ALA A 381 -62.98 -40.68 -21.49
N VAL A 382 -62.93 -39.68 -20.60
CA VAL A 382 -62.50 -38.30 -20.85
C VAL A 382 -61.26 -37.98 -20.02
N ASN A 383 -60.39 -37.10 -20.53
CA ASN A 383 -59.14 -36.75 -19.84
C ASN A 383 -59.39 -35.86 -18.60
N ASP A 384 -58.58 -36.06 -17.57
CA ASP A 384 -58.61 -35.33 -16.30
C ASP A 384 -57.31 -34.55 -16.05
N ALA A 385 -57.38 -33.55 -15.18
CA ALA A 385 -56.22 -32.76 -14.78
C ALA A 385 -56.26 -32.41 -13.28
N TYR A 386 -55.12 -32.55 -12.61
CA TYR A 386 -54.94 -32.24 -11.19
C TYR A 386 -53.62 -31.52 -10.93
N VAL A 387 -53.52 -30.85 -9.79
CA VAL A 387 -52.33 -30.11 -9.36
C VAL A 387 -51.96 -30.52 -7.94
N VAL A 388 -50.66 -30.62 -7.65
CA VAL A 388 -50.13 -30.86 -6.30
C VAL A 388 -48.81 -30.11 -6.17
N ASN A 389 -48.39 -29.78 -4.95
CA ASN A 389 -47.06 -29.22 -4.72
C ASN A 389 -46.03 -30.35 -4.52
N GLN A 390 -44.79 -30.11 -4.95
CA GLN A 390 -43.65 -31.02 -4.73
C GLN A 390 -43.57 -31.44 -3.26
N GLY A 391 -43.32 -32.73 -3.01
CA GLY A 391 -43.25 -33.30 -1.65
C GLY A 391 -44.61 -33.67 -1.03
N ASN A 392 -45.74 -33.20 -1.57
CA ASN A 392 -47.07 -33.52 -1.07
C ASN A 392 -47.70 -34.71 -1.81
N VAL A 393 -48.57 -35.44 -1.10
CA VAL A 393 -49.38 -36.53 -1.69
C VAL A 393 -50.73 -35.97 -2.16
N LEU A 394 -51.04 -36.14 -3.44
CA LEU A 394 -52.36 -35.81 -3.99
C LEU A 394 -53.34 -36.94 -3.64
N THR A 395 -54.46 -36.60 -2.99
CA THR A 395 -55.56 -37.53 -2.69
C THR A 395 -56.85 -37.00 -3.29
N VAL A 396 -57.48 -37.77 -4.18
CA VAL A 396 -58.70 -37.39 -4.90
C VAL A 396 -59.82 -38.38 -4.55
N ALA A 397 -60.93 -37.86 -4.02
CA ALA A 397 -62.12 -38.65 -3.68
C ALA A 397 -62.93 -39.03 -4.94
N ALA A 398 -63.78 -40.04 -4.85
CA ALA A 398 -64.49 -40.59 -6.02
C ALA A 398 -65.37 -39.56 -6.75
N ALA A 399 -65.98 -38.61 -6.02
CA ALA A 399 -66.83 -37.56 -6.61
C ALA A 399 -66.08 -36.62 -7.58
N ASP A 400 -64.77 -36.49 -7.39
CA ASP A 400 -63.85 -35.68 -8.21
C ASP A 400 -62.81 -36.53 -8.92
N GLY A 401 -62.98 -37.86 -8.88
CA GLY A 401 -62.09 -38.84 -9.44
C GLY A 401 -62.24 -38.98 -10.95
N VAL A 402 -61.47 -39.89 -11.53
CA VAL A 402 -61.32 -40.00 -12.99
C VAL A 402 -62.61 -40.36 -13.72
N LEU A 403 -63.61 -40.93 -13.04
CA LEU A 403 -64.89 -41.31 -13.67
C LEU A 403 -65.92 -40.17 -13.69
N ARG A 404 -65.64 -39.02 -13.06
CA ARG A 404 -66.61 -37.92 -12.88
C ARG A 404 -67.18 -37.41 -14.22
N ASN A 405 -66.37 -37.42 -15.27
CA ASN A 405 -66.69 -36.89 -16.59
C ASN A 405 -66.87 -38.00 -17.65
N ASP A 406 -66.88 -39.25 -17.24
CA ASP A 406 -67.02 -40.41 -18.11
C ASP A 406 -68.49 -40.78 -18.32
N SER A 407 -68.80 -41.40 -19.46
CA SER A 407 -70.18 -41.78 -19.79
C SER A 407 -70.24 -43.11 -20.53
N ASP A 408 -71.34 -43.82 -20.33
CA ASP A 408 -71.71 -44.97 -21.15
C ASP A 408 -72.98 -44.66 -21.94
N THR A 409 -73.05 -45.10 -23.20
CA THR A 409 -74.19 -44.77 -24.08
C THR A 409 -75.44 -45.55 -23.69
N ASP A 410 -75.28 -46.75 -23.12
CA ASP A 410 -76.37 -47.61 -22.68
C ASP A 410 -76.69 -47.40 -21.17
N GLY A 411 -75.87 -46.60 -20.47
CA GLY A 411 -76.09 -46.13 -19.10
C GLY A 411 -75.56 -47.06 -18.01
N ASP A 412 -74.69 -48.00 -18.36
CA ASP A 412 -74.08 -48.95 -17.42
C ASP A 412 -73.14 -48.26 -16.41
N SER A 413 -73.05 -48.84 -15.21
CA SER A 413 -72.17 -48.32 -14.15
C SER A 413 -70.69 -48.52 -14.48
N LEU A 414 -69.89 -47.47 -14.28
CA LEU A 414 -68.48 -47.46 -14.67
C LEU A 414 -67.55 -47.83 -13.51
N THR A 415 -66.48 -48.55 -13.84
CA THR A 415 -65.30 -48.75 -12.98
C THR A 415 -64.03 -48.33 -13.69
N ALA A 416 -63.02 -47.89 -12.93
CA ALA A 416 -61.73 -47.46 -13.47
C ALA A 416 -60.59 -48.42 -13.12
N PHE A 417 -59.62 -48.55 -14.02
CA PHE A 417 -58.35 -49.21 -13.73
C PHE A 417 -57.19 -48.56 -14.50
N ILE A 418 -55.99 -48.61 -13.90
CA ILE A 418 -54.79 -48.03 -14.48
C ILE A 418 -54.40 -48.83 -15.73
N PHE A 419 -54.17 -48.12 -16.83
CA PHE A 419 -53.67 -48.68 -18.07
C PHE A 419 -52.16 -48.46 -18.21
N THR A 420 -51.67 -47.25 -17.91
CA THR A 420 -50.22 -46.96 -17.83
C THR A 420 -49.93 -46.12 -16.59
N ALA A 421 -48.93 -46.52 -15.82
CA ALA A 421 -48.46 -45.80 -14.64
C ALA A 421 -47.76 -44.48 -15.01
N PRO A 422 -47.69 -43.52 -14.06
CA PRO A 422 -46.93 -42.29 -14.22
C PRO A 422 -45.41 -42.54 -14.16
N ALA A 423 -44.63 -41.62 -14.72
CA ALA A 423 -43.18 -41.78 -14.89
C ALA A 423 -42.37 -41.25 -13.71
N ASN A 424 -42.88 -40.22 -13.02
CA ASN A 424 -42.20 -39.48 -11.97
C ASN A 424 -43.01 -39.48 -10.66
N GLY A 425 -43.82 -40.52 -10.47
CA GLY A 425 -44.60 -40.73 -9.26
C GLY A 425 -45.19 -42.13 -9.21
N THR A 426 -45.95 -42.39 -8.15
CA THR A 426 -46.69 -43.64 -7.97
C THR A 426 -48.17 -43.32 -7.79
N VAL A 427 -49.04 -44.12 -8.41
CA VAL A 427 -50.50 -43.94 -8.35
C VAL A 427 -51.18 -45.21 -7.86
N SER A 428 -52.17 -45.04 -6.99
CA SER A 428 -53.11 -46.08 -6.57
C SER A 428 -54.53 -45.63 -6.91
N LEU A 429 -55.13 -46.25 -7.93
CA LEU A 429 -56.49 -45.95 -8.42
C LEU A 429 -57.47 -47.04 -7.94
N ASN A 430 -58.56 -46.61 -7.32
CA ASN A 430 -59.66 -47.47 -6.92
C ASN A 430 -60.70 -47.60 -8.04
N GLN A 431 -61.53 -48.64 -7.96
CA GLN A 431 -62.54 -48.94 -8.99
C GLN A 431 -63.60 -47.85 -9.12
N ASP A 432 -63.87 -47.10 -8.05
CA ASP A 432 -64.84 -45.99 -8.03
C ASP A 432 -64.30 -44.69 -8.63
N GLY A 433 -63.06 -44.70 -9.14
CA GLY A 433 -62.41 -43.54 -9.76
C GLY A 433 -61.59 -42.67 -8.80
N SER A 434 -61.65 -42.91 -7.48
CA SER A 434 -60.78 -42.23 -6.51
C SER A 434 -59.33 -42.70 -6.62
N PHE A 435 -58.35 -41.81 -6.38
CA PHE A 435 -56.94 -42.19 -6.43
C PHE A 435 -56.04 -41.38 -5.51
N THR A 436 -54.87 -41.94 -5.21
CA THR A 436 -53.76 -41.22 -4.59
C THR A 436 -52.56 -41.18 -5.54
N TYR A 437 -51.91 -40.04 -5.66
CA TYR A 437 -50.66 -39.87 -6.40
C TYR A 437 -49.57 -39.31 -5.48
N THR A 438 -48.41 -39.97 -5.47
CA THR A 438 -47.22 -39.52 -4.74
C THR A 438 -46.09 -39.27 -5.75
N PRO A 439 -45.65 -38.01 -5.95
CA PRO A 439 -44.51 -37.72 -6.81
C PRO A 439 -43.22 -38.30 -6.22
N VAL A 440 -42.24 -38.61 -7.06
CA VAL A 440 -40.88 -38.95 -6.64
C VAL A 440 -40.28 -37.75 -5.91
N SER A 441 -39.52 -37.99 -4.84
CA SER A 441 -38.85 -36.93 -4.07
C SER A 441 -38.08 -35.97 -4.97
N GLY A 442 -38.30 -34.67 -4.80
CA GLY A 442 -37.64 -33.63 -5.59
C GLY A 442 -38.21 -33.40 -7.00
N PHE A 443 -39.19 -34.18 -7.46
CA PHE A 443 -39.78 -33.98 -8.79
C PHE A 443 -40.75 -32.79 -8.81
N SER A 444 -40.53 -31.85 -9.73
CA SER A 444 -41.47 -30.80 -10.13
C SER A 444 -41.66 -30.84 -11.65
N GLY A 445 -42.82 -30.41 -12.14
CA GLY A 445 -43.20 -30.49 -13.55
C GLY A 445 -44.42 -31.38 -13.79
N THR A 446 -44.67 -31.76 -15.05
CA THR A 446 -45.85 -32.55 -15.42
C THR A 446 -45.56 -34.05 -15.37
N ASP A 447 -46.47 -34.80 -14.75
CA ASP A 447 -46.54 -36.24 -14.83
C ASP A 447 -47.92 -36.65 -15.35
N SER A 448 -48.07 -37.89 -15.81
CA SER A 448 -49.37 -38.36 -16.26
C SER A 448 -49.46 -39.87 -16.21
N PHE A 449 -50.66 -40.37 -15.91
CA PHE A 449 -50.99 -41.77 -16.06
C PHE A 449 -52.21 -41.90 -16.97
N THR A 450 -52.46 -43.09 -17.51
CA THR A 450 -53.68 -43.34 -18.28
C THR A 450 -54.53 -44.40 -17.62
N TYR A 451 -55.85 -44.26 -17.73
CA TYR A 451 -56.83 -45.21 -17.20
C TYR A 451 -57.84 -45.59 -18.29
N ARG A 452 -58.64 -46.62 -18.03
CA ARG A 452 -59.81 -46.98 -18.85
C ARG A 452 -61.02 -47.14 -17.95
N ALA A 453 -62.18 -46.68 -18.43
CA ALA A 453 -63.48 -46.99 -17.86
C ALA A 453 -63.98 -48.35 -18.38
N ASN A 454 -64.70 -49.08 -17.54
CA ASN A 454 -65.29 -50.37 -17.84
C ASN A 454 -66.73 -50.44 -17.32
N ASP A 455 -67.65 -50.84 -18.19
CA ASP A 455 -69.09 -51.00 -17.95
C ASP A 455 -69.47 -52.40 -17.39
N GLY A 456 -68.47 -53.20 -17.01
CA GLY A 456 -68.62 -54.61 -16.64
C GLY A 456 -68.41 -55.61 -17.80
N ASN A 457 -68.37 -55.16 -19.06
CA ASN A 457 -68.21 -55.99 -20.25
C ASN A 457 -67.08 -55.51 -21.18
N LEU A 458 -67.10 -54.25 -21.58
CA LEU A 458 -66.21 -53.62 -22.53
C LEU A 458 -65.40 -52.49 -21.87
N ASN A 459 -64.20 -52.25 -22.38
CA ASN A 459 -63.34 -51.18 -21.93
C ASN A 459 -63.41 -50.00 -22.90
N SER A 460 -63.37 -48.78 -22.36
CA SER A 460 -63.14 -47.57 -23.12
C SER A 460 -61.77 -47.57 -23.81
N THR A 461 -61.55 -46.60 -24.70
CA THR A 461 -60.20 -46.13 -25.04
C THR A 461 -59.54 -45.51 -23.81
N ALA A 462 -58.21 -45.51 -23.75
CA ALA A 462 -57.50 -44.94 -22.61
C ALA A 462 -57.63 -43.41 -22.58
N ALA A 463 -57.96 -42.87 -21.41
CA ALA A 463 -57.96 -41.44 -21.10
C ALA A 463 -56.72 -41.07 -20.25
N ILE A 464 -56.27 -39.83 -20.37
CA ILE A 464 -55.07 -39.31 -19.70
C ILE A 464 -55.50 -38.55 -18.45
N VAL A 465 -54.83 -38.84 -17.33
CA VAL A 465 -54.82 -37.98 -16.15
C VAL A 465 -53.51 -37.22 -16.14
N ALA A 466 -53.58 -35.91 -16.37
CA ALA A 466 -52.43 -35.01 -16.27
C ALA A 466 -52.29 -34.49 -14.83
N ILE A 467 -51.09 -34.54 -14.28
CA ILE A 467 -50.77 -34.04 -12.95
C ILE A 467 -49.66 -33.01 -13.09
N THR A 468 -49.91 -31.79 -12.63
CA THR A 468 -48.88 -30.75 -12.51
C THR A 468 -48.35 -30.74 -11.08
N VAL A 469 -47.08 -31.02 -10.90
CA VAL A 469 -46.38 -30.90 -9.61
C VAL A 469 -45.69 -29.54 -9.57
N ASN A 470 -46.23 -28.59 -8.81
CA ASN A 470 -45.64 -27.26 -8.67
C ASN A 470 -44.34 -27.34 -7.85
N PRO A 471 -43.26 -26.65 -8.28
CA PRO A 471 -42.04 -26.54 -7.48
C PRO A 471 -42.31 -25.79 -6.17
N VAL A 472 -41.57 -26.14 -5.11
CA VAL A 472 -41.58 -25.42 -3.83
C VAL A 472 -40.16 -24.93 -3.57
N ASN A 473 -39.98 -23.61 -3.50
CA ASN A 473 -38.67 -22.99 -3.24
C ASN A 473 -38.12 -23.46 -1.88
N ASN A 474 -36.93 -24.03 -1.89
CA ASN A 474 -36.16 -24.40 -0.71
C ASN A 474 -35.28 -23.22 -0.32
N ARG A 475 -34.96 -23.10 0.97
CA ARG A 475 -34.04 -22.05 1.41
C ARG A 475 -32.59 -22.52 1.17
N PRO A 476 -31.66 -21.59 0.90
CA PRO A 476 -30.25 -21.92 0.81
C PRO A 476 -29.68 -22.48 2.13
N THR A 477 -28.71 -23.36 2.01
CA THR A 477 -27.86 -23.83 3.11
C THR A 477 -26.47 -23.22 2.96
N SER A 478 -25.98 -22.55 4.02
CA SER A 478 -24.65 -21.96 4.04
C SER A 478 -23.72 -22.65 5.04
N GLU A 479 -22.42 -22.66 4.74
CA GLU A 479 -21.38 -23.33 5.50
C GLU A 479 -20.31 -22.35 5.99
N ALA A 480 -19.74 -22.60 7.17
CA ALA A 480 -18.79 -21.66 7.78
C ALA A 480 -17.48 -21.54 7.00
N ASP A 481 -17.02 -20.30 6.83
CA ASP A 481 -15.79 -19.99 6.11
C ASP A 481 -14.64 -19.61 7.04
N ARG A 482 -13.42 -19.87 6.57
CA ARG A 482 -12.20 -19.50 7.28
C ARG A 482 -11.15 -18.94 6.32
N TYR A 483 -10.63 -17.77 6.67
CA TYR A 483 -9.57 -17.08 5.94
C TYR A 483 -8.44 -16.67 6.88
N GLU A 484 -7.30 -16.33 6.29
CA GLU A 484 -6.12 -15.86 7.01
C GLU A 484 -5.55 -14.65 6.26
N VAL A 485 -5.05 -13.69 7.02
CA VAL A 485 -4.36 -12.49 6.52
C VAL A 485 -3.27 -12.14 7.51
N ASP A 486 -2.22 -11.48 7.07
CA ASP A 486 -1.24 -10.89 7.97
C ASP A 486 -1.77 -9.54 8.50
N GLU A 487 -1.34 -9.14 9.70
CA GLU A 487 -1.65 -7.79 10.20
C GLU A 487 -1.14 -6.71 9.25
N ASP A 488 -1.82 -5.56 9.24
CA ASP A 488 -1.62 -4.44 8.31
C ASP A 488 -1.73 -4.78 6.80
N GLY A 489 -2.10 -6.02 6.49
CA GLY A 489 -2.41 -6.49 5.15
C GLY A 489 -3.85 -6.21 4.72
N GLN A 490 -4.14 -6.55 3.47
CA GLN A 490 -5.50 -6.59 2.94
C GLN A 490 -5.80 -7.99 2.42
N LEU A 491 -6.90 -8.56 2.88
CA LEU A 491 -7.46 -9.79 2.35
C LEU A 491 -8.43 -9.44 1.22
N ASP A 492 -8.15 -9.93 0.01
CA ASP A 492 -9.04 -9.81 -1.16
C ASP A 492 -9.46 -11.22 -1.62
N VAL A 493 -10.75 -11.53 -1.45
CA VAL A 493 -11.31 -12.84 -1.78
C VAL A 493 -12.26 -12.71 -2.95
N ASP A 494 -11.93 -13.37 -4.06
CA ASP A 494 -12.77 -13.43 -5.25
C ASP A 494 -14.05 -14.24 -5.04
N ASN A 495 -14.97 -14.21 -5.99
CA ASN A 495 -16.26 -14.90 -5.87
C ASN A 495 -16.17 -16.42 -6.05
N VAL A 496 -15.02 -16.95 -6.48
CA VAL A 496 -14.81 -18.40 -6.66
C VAL A 496 -14.38 -19.05 -5.35
N ASN A 497 -13.66 -18.30 -4.51
CA ASN A 497 -13.21 -18.71 -3.18
C ASN A 497 -13.94 -17.96 -2.06
N GLY A 498 -14.94 -17.15 -2.40
CA GLY A 498 -15.70 -16.31 -1.48
C GLY A 498 -16.77 -17.07 -0.72
N LEU A 499 -17.58 -16.34 0.04
CA LEU A 499 -18.50 -16.91 1.04
C LEU A 499 -19.51 -17.91 0.45
N LEU A 500 -19.91 -17.73 -0.80
CA LEU A 500 -20.92 -18.58 -1.44
C LEU A 500 -20.31 -19.83 -2.12
N ALA A 501 -19.00 -20.04 -2.05
CA ALA A 501 -18.31 -21.09 -2.81
C ALA A 501 -18.63 -22.51 -2.30
N ASN A 502 -18.91 -22.64 -1.00
CA ASN A 502 -19.31 -23.85 -0.30
C ASN A 502 -20.82 -23.90 0.03
N ASP A 503 -21.54 -22.82 -0.27
CA ASP A 503 -22.98 -22.73 -0.07
C ASP A 503 -23.75 -23.41 -1.21
N ALA A 504 -24.94 -23.89 -0.89
CA ALA A 504 -25.79 -24.60 -1.84
C ALA A 504 -27.26 -24.25 -1.64
N ASP A 505 -27.99 -24.27 -2.76
CA ASP A 505 -29.44 -24.29 -2.76
C ASP A 505 -29.93 -25.57 -3.45
N ALA A 506 -31.01 -26.16 -2.92
CA ALA A 506 -31.50 -27.46 -3.37
C ALA A 506 -32.23 -27.38 -4.73
N ASP A 507 -32.77 -26.21 -5.07
CA ASP A 507 -33.40 -25.93 -6.37
C ASP A 507 -32.37 -25.50 -7.43
N GLY A 508 -31.17 -25.15 -6.99
CA GLY A 508 -30.04 -24.75 -7.85
C GLY A 508 -30.08 -23.28 -8.23
N ASP A 509 -30.79 -22.46 -7.44
CA ASP A 509 -30.86 -21.03 -7.65
C ASP A 509 -29.52 -20.35 -7.39
N THR A 510 -29.31 -19.21 -8.06
CA THR A 510 -28.08 -18.43 -7.89
C THR A 510 -28.10 -17.71 -6.55
N LEU A 511 -27.09 -17.97 -5.73
CA LEU A 511 -27.00 -17.38 -4.40
C LEU A 511 -26.40 -15.98 -4.42
N THR A 512 -26.85 -15.15 -3.47
CA THR A 512 -26.25 -13.88 -3.12
C THR A 512 -25.94 -13.80 -1.62
N ALA A 513 -24.87 -13.09 -1.24
CA ALA A 513 -24.45 -12.93 0.14
C ALA A 513 -24.98 -11.61 0.72
N GLN A 514 -25.54 -11.69 1.93
CA GLN A 514 -26.00 -10.54 2.70
C GLN A 514 -25.23 -10.48 4.02
N LEU A 515 -24.53 -9.37 4.25
CA LEU A 515 -23.84 -9.11 5.52
C LEU A 515 -24.88 -8.87 6.62
N LEU A 516 -24.71 -9.53 7.77
CA LEU A 516 -25.55 -9.34 8.95
C LEU A 516 -24.82 -8.48 9.99
N ASP A 517 -23.72 -9.00 10.54
CA ASP A 517 -22.85 -8.28 11.45
C ASP A 517 -21.43 -8.26 10.90
N GLY A 518 -20.83 -7.06 10.81
CA GLY A 518 -19.46 -6.87 10.35
C GLY A 518 -18.40 -7.20 11.42
N PRO A 519 -17.11 -7.23 11.03
CA PRO A 519 -16.01 -7.45 11.97
C PRO A 519 -15.83 -6.28 12.93
N SER A 520 -15.27 -6.55 14.11
CA SER A 520 -15.07 -5.56 15.18
C SER A 520 -13.73 -4.79 15.11
N ASN A 521 -12.69 -5.38 14.51
CA ASN A 521 -11.33 -4.83 14.41
C ASN A 521 -10.89 -4.78 12.94
N GLY A 522 -11.61 -4.03 12.12
CA GLY A 522 -11.25 -3.81 10.72
C GLY A 522 -12.41 -3.30 9.88
N SER A 523 -12.16 -3.17 8.58
CA SER A 523 -13.16 -2.75 7.60
C SER A 523 -13.43 -3.90 6.62
N LEU A 524 -14.71 -4.19 6.37
CA LEU A 524 -15.17 -5.24 5.45
C LEU A 524 -16.04 -4.62 4.34
N THR A 525 -15.77 -4.96 3.08
CA THR A 525 -16.67 -4.71 1.95
C THR A 525 -17.11 -6.03 1.34
N LEU A 526 -18.36 -6.44 1.57
CA LEU A 526 -18.95 -7.66 1.00
C LEU A 526 -19.77 -7.35 -0.26
N ASN A 527 -19.50 -8.07 -1.35
CA ASN A 527 -20.29 -8.02 -2.57
C ASN A 527 -21.36 -9.10 -2.59
N GLN A 528 -22.44 -8.86 -3.34
CA GLN A 528 -23.56 -9.81 -3.43
C GLN A 528 -23.16 -11.17 -4.01
N ASN A 529 -22.13 -11.27 -4.84
CA ASN A 529 -21.66 -12.55 -5.39
C ASN A 529 -20.75 -13.34 -4.40
N GLY A 530 -20.64 -12.91 -3.15
CA GLY A 530 -19.83 -13.57 -2.12
C GLY A 530 -18.36 -13.18 -2.09
N SER A 531 -17.87 -12.35 -3.03
CA SER A 531 -16.51 -11.80 -2.95
C SER A 531 -16.44 -10.68 -1.91
N PHE A 532 -15.34 -10.56 -1.19
CA PHE A 532 -15.18 -9.52 -0.19
C PHE A 532 -13.74 -9.07 -0.03
N THR A 533 -13.58 -7.84 0.48
CA THR A 533 -12.30 -7.34 0.96
C THR A 533 -12.37 -7.08 2.45
N TYR A 534 -11.32 -7.45 3.18
CA TYR A 534 -11.15 -7.17 4.60
C TYR A 534 -9.79 -6.56 4.87
N THR A 535 -9.76 -5.47 5.65
CA THR A 535 -8.54 -4.83 6.15
C THR A 535 -8.62 -4.80 7.67
N PRO A 536 -7.72 -5.49 8.40
CA PRO A 536 -7.64 -5.39 9.86
C PRO A 536 -7.46 -3.94 10.33
N ALA A 537 -7.84 -3.64 11.57
CA ALA A 537 -7.39 -2.41 12.21
C ALA A 537 -5.86 -2.45 12.39
N ALA A 538 -5.20 -1.30 12.33
CA ALA A 538 -3.73 -1.23 12.45
C ALA A 538 -3.24 -1.92 13.74
N GLY A 539 -2.26 -2.82 13.61
CA GLY A 539 -1.69 -3.61 14.71
C GLY A 539 -2.65 -4.62 15.38
N PHE A 540 -3.78 -4.97 14.75
CA PHE A 540 -4.68 -6.00 15.27
C PHE A 540 -4.18 -7.40 14.95
N VAL A 541 -3.72 -8.13 15.97
CA VAL A 541 -3.43 -9.57 15.89
C VAL A 541 -4.51 -10.36 16.61
N GLY A 542 -5.04 -11.39 15.94
CA GLY A 542 -6.00 -12.28 16.59
C GLY A 542 -7.02 -12.89 15.64
N THR A 543 -8.09 -13.41 16.22
CA THR A 543 -9.22 -13.94 15.46
C THR A 543 -10.33 -12.91 15.41
N GLU A 544 -10.74 -12.56 14.20
CA GLU A 544 -11.90 -11.72 13.91
C GLU A 544 -13.04 -12.56 13.34
N THR A 545 -14.28 -12.17 13.61
CA THR A 545 -15.46 -12.88 13.10
C THR A 545 -16.50 -11.90 12.59
N PHE A 546 -17.16 -12.26 11.50
CA PHE A 546 -18.35 -11.57 11.01
C PHE A 546 -19.40 -12.60 10.61
N THR A 547 -20.65 -12.19 10.43
CA THR A 547 -21.74 -13.12 10.05
C THR A 547 -22.47 -12.68 8.79
N TYR A 548 -22.91 -13.66 8.00
CA TYR A 548 -23.67 -13.44 6.76
C TYR A 548 -24.82 -14.44 6.63
N ARG A 549 -25.69 -14.18 5.65
CA ARG A 549 -26.71 -15.13 5.15
C ARG A 549 -26.64 -15.22 3.63
N ALA A 550 -26.82 -16.41 3.09
CA ALA A 550 -27.02 -16.63 1.66
C ALA A 550 -28.50 -16.47 1.29
N SER A 551 -28.76 -15.93 0.11
CA SER A 551 -30.11 -15.64 -0.41
C SER A 551 -30.25 -16.15 -1.84
N ASP A 552 -31.32 -16.90 -2.12
CA ASP A 552 -31.74 -17.25 -3.49
C ASP A 552 -32.59 -16.15 -4.16
N GLY A 553 -32.81 -15.03 -3.47
CA GLY A 553 -33.68 -13.93 -3.89
C GLY A 553 -35.11 -13.99 -3.35
N GLN A 554 -35.50 -15.07 -2.66
CA GLN A 554 -36.80 -15.25 -1.99
C GLN A 554 -36.67 -15.62 -0.51
N LEU A 555 -35.77 -16.55 -0.18
CA LEU A 555 -35.52 -17.07 1.16
C LEU A 555 -34.05 -16.87 1.56
N LEU A 556 -33.83 -16.70 2.87
CA LEU A 556 -32.49 -16.60 3.47
C LEU A 556 -32.09 -17.91 4.13
N SER A 557 -30.80 -18.23 4.06
CA SER A 557 -30.14 -19.27 4.86
C SER A 557 -30.18 -18.95 6.35
N ASP A 558 -29.73 -19.90 7.18
CA ASP A 558 -29.38 -19.59 8.56
C ASP A 558 -28.17 -18.65 8.62
N THR A 559 -27.98 -18.00 9.78
CA THR A 559 -26.81 -17.15 10.01
C THR A 559 -25.56 -18.01 10.08
N THR A 560 -24.56 -17.63 9.28
CA THR A 560 -23.29 -18.34 9.17
C THR A 560 -22.14 -17.42 9.59
N THR A 561 -21.20 -17.97 10.35
CA THR A 561 -20.03 -17.25 10.85
C THR A 561 -18.85 -17.44 9.92
N VAL A 562 -18.19 -16.33 9.59
CA VAL A 562 -16.89 -16.31 8.92
C VAL A 562 -15.83 -15.99 9.95
N THR A 563 -14.73 -16.75 9.94
CA THR A 563 -13.59 -16.53 10.82
C THR A 563 -12.38 -16.07 10.01
N ILE A 564 -11.81 -14.92 10.36
CA ILE A 564 -10.54 -14.45 9.80
C ILE A 564 -9.49 -14.53 10.90
N VAL A 565 -8.36 -15.19 10.63
CA VAL A 565 -7.19 -15.12 11.52
C VAL A 565 -6.20 -14.12 10.96
N VAL A 566 -5.95 -13.08 11.76
CA VAL A 566 -4.93 -12.08 11.50
C VAL A 566 -3.65 -12.54 12.19
N ASN A 567 -2.67 -12.93 11.38
CA ASN A 567 -1.39 -13.44 11.84
C ASN A 567 -0.45 -12.28 12.20
N PRO A 568 0.34 -12.41 13.28
CA PRO A 568 1.32 -11.40 13.60
C PRO A 568 2.42 -11.34 12.55
N GLN A 569 2.85 -10.13 12.20
CA GLN A 569 4.03 -9.81 11.42
C GLN A 569 4.86 -8.80 12.21
N ASN A 570 6.15 -9.06 12.33
CA ASN A 570 7.04 -8.18 13.07
C ASN A 570 7.13 -6.80 12.41
N ASP A 571 6.69 -5.76 13.11
CA ASP A 571 6.90 -4.37 12.75
C ASP A 571 8.31 -3.94 13.16
N THR A 572 9.05 -3.29 12.25
CA THR A 572 10.38 -2.80 12.60
C THR A 572 10.28 -1.64 13.59
N PRO A 573 11.19 -1.54 14.59
CA PRO A 573 11.20 -0.43 15.52
C PRO A 573 11.44 0.92 14.83
N VAL A 574 11.03 1.99 15.50
CA VAL A 574 11.25 3.37 15.07
C VAL A 574 12.16 4.05 16.08
N ALA A 575 13.37 4.42 15.60
CA ALA A 575 14.35 5.14 16.40
C ALA A 575 14.25 6.66 16.18
N VAL A 576 14.45 7.45 17.23
CA VAL A 576 14.28 8.91 17.23
C VAL A 576 15.57 9.61 17.63
N ASP A 577 15.90 10.72 16.95
CA ASP A 577 17.11 11.50 17.24
C ASP A 577 17.15 12.00 18.69
N ASP A 578 18.36 11.95 19.29
CA ASP A 578 18.61 12.36 20.66
C ASP A 578 19.59 13.53 20.76
N THR A 579 19.46 14.30 21.83
CA THR A 579 20.37 15.43 22.12
C THR A 579 20.85 15.39 23.55
N TYR A 580 22.15 15.56 23.75
CA TYR A 580 22.79 15.64 25.06
C TYR A 580 23.81 16.77 25.13
N GLU A 581 24.22 17.13 26.33
CA GLU A 581 25.25 18.14 26.58
C GLU A 581 26.26 17.58 27.59
N THR A 582 27.53 17.97 27.43
CA THR A 582 28.58 17.75 28.43
C THR A 582 29.58 18.89 28.38
N ASN A 583 30.41 19.03 29.40
CA ASN A 583 31.56 19.92 29.31
C ASN A 583 32.70 19.20 28.60
N GLU A 584 33.61 19.96 27.98
CA GLU A 584 34.87 19.40 27.51
C GLU A 584 35.65 18.73 28.64
N ASP A 585 36.50 17.78 28.27
CA ASP A 585 37.29 16.91 29.17
C ASP A 585 36.50 16.11 30.22
N SER A 586 35.17 16.15 30.16
CA SER A 586 34.27 15.48 31.08
C SER A 586 33.48 14.40 30.34
N PRO A 587 33.65 13.12 30.72
CA PRO A 587 32.84 12.04 30.14
C PRO A 587 31.35 12.23 30.47
N LEU A 588 30.51 12.16 29.45
CA LEU A 588 29.07 12.09 29.56
C LEU A 588 28.66 10.65 29.85
N ASN A 589 28.02 10.41 31.00
CA ASN A 589 27.49 9.11 31.37
C ASN A 589 25.96 9.15 31.34
N VAL A 590 25.34 8.39 30.44
CA VAL A 590 23.89 8.31 30.29
C VAL A 590 23.42 6.91 30.67
N ASP A 591 22.60 6.83 31.72
CA ASP A 591 21.98 5.58 32.17
C ASP A 591 20.83 5.18 31.23
N ALA A 592 20.50 3.88 31.18
CA ALA A 592 19.47 3.32 30.29
C ALA A 592 18.10 4.02 30.40
N VAL A 593 17.72 4.51 31.58
CA VAL A 593 16.43 5.21 31.81
C VAL A 593 16.34 6.59 31.16
N SER A 594 17.48 7.13 30.73
CA SER A 594 17.65 8.40 30.03
C SER A 594 18.41 8.21 28.71
N GLY A 595 18.61 6.95 28.32
CA GLY A 595 19.38 6.53 27.17
C GLY A 595 18.60 6.58 25.88
N LEU A 596 19.21 6.05 24.83
CA LEU A 596 18.72 6.21 23.45
C LEU A 596 17.34 5.59 23.24
N LEU A 597 17.06 4.45 23.87
CA LEU A 597 15.78 3.73 23.70
C LEU A 597 14.58 4.38 24.41
N LEU A 598 14.72 5.59 24.99
CA LEU A 598 13.66 6.22 25.81
C LEU A 598 12.50 6.76 24.95
N ASN A 599 12.83 7.36 23.81
CA ASN A 599 11.90 7.94 22.83
C ASN A 599 11.67 7.02 21.63
N ASP A 600 12.39 5.91 21.53
CA ASP A 600 12.18 4.86 20.55
C ASP A 600 10.93 4.05 20.86
N SER A 601 10.30 3.54 19.80
CA SER A 601 9.07 2.79 19.92
C SER A 601 9.03 1.62 18.96
N ASP A 602 8.26 0.62 19.36
CA ASP A 602 8.03 -0.59 18.59
C ASP A 602 6.54 -0.90 18.66
N ALA A 603 5.91 -1.15 17.52
CA ALA A 603 4.46 -1.33 17.46
C ALA A 603 4.03 -2.63 18.16
N ASP A 604 4.86 -3.67 18.08
CA ASP A 604 4.67 -4.96 18.77
C ASP A 604 4.99 -4.90 20.27
N SER A 605 5.55 -3.78 20.73
CA SER A 605 6.04 -3.60 22.10
C SER A 605 7.16 -4.59 22.46
N ASP A 606 7.95 -5.00 21.47
CA ASP A 606 9.12 -5.84 21.68
C ASP A 606 10.19 -5.12 22.49
N THR A 607 11.02 -5.90 23.17
CA THR A 607 12.11 -5.33 23.97
C THR A 607 13.22 -4.87 23.05
N LEU A 608 13.43 -3.57 22.98
CA LEU A 608 14.46 -2.98 22.13
C LEU A 608 15.86 -3.14 22.70
N THR A 609 16.79 -3.39 21.77
CA THR A 609 18.23 -3.27 21.95
C THR A 609 18.79 -2.24 20.98
N VAL A 610 20.03 -1.80 21.15
CA VAL A 610 20.60 -0.78 20.25
C VAL A 610 22.07 -1.04 19.94
N THR A 611 22.47 -0.69 18.72
CA THR A 611 23.87 -0.74 18.28
C THR A 611 24.31 0.57 17.63
N VAL A 612 25.61 0.87 17.76
CA VAL A 612 26.22 2.02 17.07
C VAL A 612 26.41 1.69 15.60
N ILE A 613 25.97 2.60 14.74
CA ILE A 613 26.16 2.55 13.28
C ILE A 613 27.40 3.34 12.86
N SER A 614 27.58 4.55 13.40
CA SER A 614 28.78 5.37 13.17
C SER A 614 29.29 5.97 14.47
N GLN A 615 30.62 6.00 14.63
CA GLN A 615 31.28 6.63 15.78
C GLN A 615 31.37 8.16 15.60
N PRO A 616 31.48 8.92 16.70
CA PRO A 616 31.72 10.36 16.66
C PRO A 616 33.14 10.72 16.17
N THR A 617 33.33 11.94 15.68
CA THR A 617 34.60 12.37 15.06
C THR A 617 35.57 12.98 16.08
N ASN A 618 35.07 13.62 17.12
CA ASN A 618 35.84 14.35 18.14
C ASN A 618 35.66 13.74 19.54
N GLY A 619 35.41 12.43 19.60
CA GLY A 619 35.22 11.69 20.83
C GLY A 619 35.10 10.19 20.58
N THR A 620 34.74 9.45 21.61
CA THR A 620 34.46 8.01 21.52
C THR A 620 33.19 7.68 22.27
N VAL A 621 32.37 6.77 21.73
CA VAL A 621 31.18 6.25 22.42
C VAL A 621 31.29 4.76 22.70
N VAL A 622 30.96 4.39 23.94
CA VAL A 622 30.72 3.00 24.36
C VAL A 622 29.24 2.88 24.66
N LEU A 623 28.51 2.14 23.81
CA LEU A 623 27.07 1.91 23.91
C LEU A 623 26.79 0.49 24.40
N GLU A 624 25.91 0.37 25.38
CA GLU A 624 25.34 -0.88 25.86
C GLU A 624 24.02 -1.18 25.14
N GLU A 625 23.68 -2.47 25.01
CA GLU A 625 22.44 -2.90 24.33
C GLU A 625 21.17 -2.31 24.94
N THR A 626 21.20 -1.86 26.21
CA THR A 626 20.06 -1.23 26.89
C THR A 626 19.87 0.25 26.56
N GLY A 627 20.65 0.82 25.65
CA GLY A 627 20.64 2.26 25.33
C GLY A 627 21.40 3.16 26.30
N ALA A 628 22.05 2.58 27.32
CA ALA A 628 22.98 3.31 28.17
C ALA A 628 24.29 3.52 27.42
N PHE A 629 24.90 4.69 27.53
CA PHE A 629 26.18 4.95 26.86
C PHE A 629 27.09 5.87 27.66
N VAL A 630 28.38 5.77 27.37
CA VAL A 630 29.41 6.71 27.82
C VAL A 630 30.03 7.35 26.60
N TYR A 631 29.91 8.68 26.49
CA TYR A 631 30.63 9.47 25.51
C TYR A 631 31.81 10.17 26.19
N THR A 632 33.01 10.01 25.63
CA THR A 632 34.22 10.72 26.08
C THR A 632 34.69 11.64 24.96
N PRO A 633 34.60 12.98 25.12
CA PRO A 633 35.14 13.91 24.14
C PRO A 633 36.66 13.76 24.03
N ALA A 634 37.23 14.09 22.87
CA ALA A 634 38.66 14.29 22.71
C ALA A 634 39.12 15.43 23.62
N ALA A 635 40.37 15.36 24.07
CA ALA A 635 40.93 16.40 24.94
C ALA A 635 40.81 17.79 24.29
N ASN A 636 40.32 18.76 25.05
CA ASN A 636 40.16 20.17 24.67
C ASN A 636 39.24 20.39 23.44
N PHE A 637 38.35 19.43 23.15
CA PHE A 637 37.35 19.62 22.10
C PHE A 637 36.09 20.25 22.68
N PHE A 638 35.66 21.37 22.09
CA PHE A 638 34.36 21.99 22.29
C PHE A 638 33.63 22.19 20.95
N GLY A 639 32.30 22.21 21.01
CA GLY A 639 31.41 22.24 19.85
C GLY A 639 30.55 20.97 19.75
N PHE A 640 29.90 20.78 18.59
CA PHE A 640 29.02 19.64 18.38
C PHE A 640 29.80 18.42 17.89
N ASP A 641 29.51 17.27 18.48
CA ASP A 641 29.86 15.96 17.94
C ASP A 641 28.60 15.11 17.76
N SER A 642 28.66 14.08 16.93
CA SER A 642 27.50 13.22 16.70
C SER A 642 27.87 11.80 16.34
N PHE A 643 27.02 10.87 16.73
CA PHE A 643 27.11 9.46 16.36
C PHE A 643 25.72 8.96 15.96
N THR A 644 25.65 7.85 15.23
CA THR A 644 24.36 7.30 14.78
C THR A 644 24.14 5.89 15.32
N TYR A 645 22.88 5.52 15.53
CA TYR A 645 22.48 4.22 16.04
C TYR A 645 21.24 3.67 15.32
N ALA A 646 21.00 2.38 15.50
CA ALA A 646 19.72 1.74 15.15
C ALA A 646 19.25 0.87 16.32
N ALA A 647 17.97 0.98 16.65
CA ALA A 647 17.29 0.10 17.59
C ALA A 647 16.96 -1.24 16.89
N ASN A 648 16.87 -2.31 17.66
CA ASN A 648 16.60 -3.66 17.17
C ASN A 648 15.65 -4.39 18.13
N ASP A 649 14.58 -4.96 17.60
CA ASP A 649 13.52 -5.69 18.33
C ASP A 649 13.89 -7.16 18.63
N GLY A 650 15.08 -7.60 18.19
CA GLY A 650 15.56 -8.99 18.24
C GLY A 650 15.52 -9.69 16.88
N THR A 651 14.88 -9.11 15.87
CA THR A 651 14.72 -9.65 14.52
C THR A 651 15.08 -8.66 13.41
N ALA A 652 14.79 -7.36 13.57
CA ALA A 652 15.01 -6.33 12.57
C ALA A 652 15.52 -5.01 13.17
N ASP A 653 16.29 -4.27 12.36
CA ASP A 653 16.81 -2.94 12.72
C ASP A 653 15.80 -1.84 12.33
N SER A 654 15.76 -0.78 13.14
CA SER A 654 15.00 0.45 12.89
C SER A 654 15.59 1.29 11.75
N ASN A 655 14.97 2.45 11.50
CA ASN A 655 15.67 3.56 10.84
C ASN A 655 16.91 3.98 11.66
N VAL A 656 17.89 4.59 11.00
CA VAL A 656 19.05 5.17 11.67
C VAL A 656 18.65 6.50 12.33
N ALA A 657 18.95 6.64 13.62
CA ALA A 657 18.78 7.86 14.40
C ALA A 657 20.14 8.49 14.74
N THR A 658 20.17 9.81 14.90
CA THR A 658 21.36 10.61 15.20
C THR A 658 21.33 11.07 16.65
N VAL A 659 22.44 10.85 17.36
CA VAL A 659 22.70 11.46 18.66
C VAL A 659 23.59 12.66 18.46
N THR A 660 23.11 13.83 18.84
CA THR A 660 23.88 15.08 18.81
C THR A 660 24.33 15.43 20.22
N ILE A 661 25.62 15.69 20.40
CA ILE A 661 26.20 16.05 21.70
C ILE A 661 26.83 17.43 21.57
N GLU A 662 26.35 18.38 22.37
CA GLU A 662 27.01 19.68 22.53
C GLU A 662 28.08 19.55 23.62
N VAL A 663 29.35 19.73 23.24
CA VAL A 663 30.46 19.82 24.18
C VAL A 663 30.74 21.29 24.48
N ILE A 664 30.42 21.69 25.70
CA ILE A 664 30.54 23.06 26.17
C ILE A 664 32.01 23.32 26.54
N GLY A 665 32.61 24.29 25.87
CA GLY A 665 33.95 24.77 26.20
C GLY A 665 33.99 25.37 27.60
N LEU A 666 34.99 24.97 28.37
CA LEU A 666 35.42 25.60 29.59
C LEU A 666 36.68 26.41 29.28
N ASP A 667 37.18 27.11 30.29
CA ASP A 667 38.43 27.87 30.18
C ASP A 667 39.54 26.98 30.73
N ASP A 668 40.58 26.74 29.96
CA ASP A 668 41.77 26.00 30.36
C ASP A 668 42.83 26.96 30.89
N ALA A 669 43.56 26.55 31.92
CA ALA A 669 44.66 27.38 32.42
C ALA A 669 45.85 27.33 31.45
N PRO A 670 46.57 28.45 31.24
CA PRO A 670 47.74 28.45 30.38
C PRO A 670 48.84 27.60 30.97
N VAL A 671 49.66 26.98 30.11
CA VAL A 671 50.83 26.19 30.49
C VAL A 671 52.08 27.05 30.32
N ALA A 672 52.69 27.44 31.44
CA ALA A 672 53.97 28.14 31.46
C ALA A 672 55.14 27.14 31.39
N GLU A 673 56.05 27.35 30.45
CA GLU A 673 57.24 26.52 30.21
C GLU A 673 58.51 27.29 30.60
N ASP A 674 59.40 26.67 31.36
CA ASP A 674 60.60 27.36 31.89
C ASP A 674 61.53 27.90 30.78
N ASP A 675 62.04 29.12 30.97
CA ASP A 675 62.94 29.78 30.03
C ASP A 675 64.41 29.70 30.44
N LEU A 676 65.28 29.70 29.43
CA LEU A 676 66.73 29.83 29.59
C LEU A 676 67.32 30.87 28.63
N PHE A 677 67.98 31.88 29.20
CA PHE A 677 68.69 32.92 28.47
C PHE A 677 70.16 32.98 28.89
N THR A 678 71.05 33.42 27.98
CA THR A 678 72.47 33.63 28.26
C THR A 678 72.93 34.99 27.76
N ILE A 679 73.74 35.70 28.54
CA ILE A 679 74.34 36.99 28.17
C ILE A 679 75.82 37.10 28.57
N GLY A 680 76.53 38.01 27.93
CA GLY A 680 77.89 38.39 28.32
C GLY A 680 77.93 39.16 29.65
N VAL A 681 79.08 39.08 30.33
CA VAL A 681 79.36 39.93 31.51
C VAL A 681 79.29 41.41 31.11
N ASP A 682 78.65 42.22 31.96
CA ASP A 682 78.42 43.66 31.76
C ASP A 682 77.57 44.01 30.51
N GLU A 683 76.91 43.02 29.88
CA GLU A 683 75.93 43.24 28.80
C GLU A 683 74.50 43.33 29.35
N THR A 684 73.62 44.04 28.63
CA THR A 684 72.19 44.11 28.95
C THR A 684 71.41 43.13 28.07
N LEU A 685 70.64 42.22 28.67
CA LEU A 685 69.68 41.39 27.93
C LEU A 685 68.46 42.26 27.59
N THR A 686 68.08 42.32 26.32
CA THR A 686 66.84 42.97 25.86
C THR A 686 66.14 42.00 24.91
N LEU A 687 64.97 41.50 25.31
CA LEU A 687 64.14 40.60 24.52
C LEU A 687 62.83 41.28 24.16
N ALA A 688 62.45 41.21 22.88
CA ALA A 688 61.12 41.61 22.42
C ALA A 688 60.09 40.51 22.77
N ALA A 689 58.80 40.84 22.70
CA ALA A 689 57.72 39.94 23.08
C ALA A 689 57.78 38.59 22.35
N GLU A 690 58.19 38.57 21.08
CA GLU A 690 58.23 37.39 20.21
C GLU A 690 59.28 36.33 20.62
N ILE A 691 60.24 36.72 21.46
CA ILE A 691 61.32 35.85 21.97
C ILE A 691 61.47 36.00 23.50
N GLY A 692 60.46 36.59 24.15
CA GLY A 692 60.42 36.80 25.58
C GLY A 692 59.90 35.57 26.32
N VAL A 693 59.49 35.75 27.58
CA VAL A 693 59.08 34.63 28.44
C VAL A 693 57.77 33.96 28.04
N LEU A 694 56.94 34.63 27.24
CA LEU A 694 55.67 34.07 26.74
C LEU A 694 55.83 33.30 25.42
N ALA A 695 57.04 33.22 24.85
CA ALA A 695 57.24 32.70 23.49
C ALA A 695 57.07 31.17 23.38
N ASN A 696 57.27 30.45 24.49
CA ASN A 696 57.13 29.01 24.68
C ASN A 696 55.89 28.63 25.49
N ASP A 697 55.22 29.60 26.10
CA ASP A 697 53.99 29.39 26.86
C ASP A 697 52.80 29.24 25.92
N VAL A 698 51.89 28.34 26.26
CA VAL A 698 50.72 28.03 25.42
C VAL A 698 49.45 28.01 26.24
N ASP A 699 48.36 28.36 25.57
CA ASP A 699 47.02 28.26 26.09
C ASP A 699 46.22 27.31 25.19
N ALA A 700 45.46 26.40 25.77
CA ALA A 700 44.71 25.41 25.00
C ALA A 700 43.57 26.04 24.19
N ASP A 701 42.98 27.12 24.71
CA ASP A 701 41.91 27.88 24.06
C ASP A 701 42.44 28.92 23.05
N GLY A 702 43.76 29.14 23.06
CA GLY A 702 44.42 30.13 22.23
C GLY A 702 44.21 31.56 22.73
N ASP A 703 43.88 31.72 24.02
CA ASP A 703 43.69 33.03 24.61
C ASP A 703 44.99 33.85 24.64
N THR A 704 44.82 35.18 24.66
CA THR A 704 45.96 36.08 24.67
C THR A 704 46.63 36.08 26.03
N LEU A 705 47.86 35.55 26.08
CA LEU A 705 48.64 35.48 27.29
C LEU A 705 49.21 36.82 27.73
N THR A 706 49.22 37.04 29.04
CA THR A 706 49.94 38.13 29.71
C THR A 706 50.78 37.58 30.85
N VAL A 707 51.85 38.30 31.19
CA VAL A 707 52.75 37.90 32.27
C VAL A 707 52.88 38.93 33.38
N THR A 708 53.06 38.46 34.61
CA THR A 708 53.46 39.31 35.74
C THR A 708 54.64 38.71 36.50
N LEU A 709 55.50 39.57 37.05
CA LEU A 709 56.65 39.13 37.84
C LEU A 709 56.19 38.63 39.22
N VAL A 710 56.59 37.41 39.60
CA VAL A 710 56.26 36.78 40.89
C VAL A 710 57.41 36.96 41.88
N THR A 711 58.60 36.54 41.48
CA THR A 711 59.84 36.74 42.22
C THR A 711 60.83 37.48 41.33
N ASP A 712 61.61 38.40 41.92
CA ASP A 712 62.61 39.17 41.19
C ASP A 712 63.99 38.50 41.26
N VAL A 713 64.90 38.87 40.37
CA VAL A 713 66.28 38.35 40.32
C VAL A 713 67.09 38.74 41.56
N GLU A 714 67.97 37.84 42.03
CA GLU A 714 68.80 38.09 43.23
C GLU A 714 69.96 39.08 42.99
N SER A 715 70.31 39.36 41.72
CA SER A 715 71.40 40.27 41.33
C SER A 715 71.09 40.94 39.99
N GLY A 716 71.26 42.26 39.90
CA GLY A 716 70.94 43.08 38.73
C GLY A 716 69.59 43.80 38.86
N THR A 717 69.09 44.33 37.74
CA THR A 717 67.75 44.94 37.65
C THR A 717 66.99 44.33 36.48
N LEU A 718 65.81 43.78 36.75
CA LEU A 718 64.89 43.22 35.77
C LEU A 718 63.68 44.15 35.55
N THR A 719 63.27 44.31 34.30
CA THR A 719 61.97 44.88 33.92
C THR A 719 61.27 43.88 33.03
N LEU A 720 60.13 43.35 33.49
CA LEU A 720 59.26 42.45 32.74
C LEU A 720 57.97 43.19 32.35
N SER A 721 57.67 43.21 31.06
CA SER A 721 56.45 43.80 30.52
C SER A 721 55.33 42.74 30.44
N PRO A 722 54.04 43.15 30.47
CA PRO A 722 52.93 42.20 30.38
C PRO A 722 52.87 41.37 29.10
N ASP A 723 53.54 41.78 28.03
CA ASP A 723 53.59 41.09 26.74
C ASP A 723 54.73 40.04 26.66
N GLY A 724 55.40 39.75 27.78
CA GLY A 724 56.51 38.78 27.82
C GLY A 724 57.87 39.38 27.48
N SER A 725 57.93 40.62 26.96
CA SER A 725 59.21 41.30 26.71
C SER A 725 59.93 41.63 28.01
N LEU A 726 61.26 41.54 28.02
CA LEU A 726 62.05 41.79 29.22
C LEU A 726 63.35 42.54 28.93
N VAL A 727 63.80 43.27 29.95
CA VAL A 727 65.13 43.88 30.00
C VAL A 727 65.80 43.50 31.31
N TYR A 728 66.96 42.88 31.24
CA TYR A 728 67.78 42.54 32.41
C TYR A 728 69.17 43.18 32.31
N GLU A 729 69.54 43.95 33.33
CA GLU A 729 70.86 44.56 33.48
C GLU A 729 71.58 43.91 34.68
N PRO A 730 72.60 43.07 34.47
CA PRO A 730 73.34 42.43 35.55
C PRO A 730 74.12 43.47 36.38
N THR A 731 74.35 43.18 37.66
CA THR A 731 75.28 43.99 38.47
C THR A 731 76.66 43.94 37.82
N SER A 732 77.36 45.08 37.70
CA SER A 732 78.65 45.09 37.02
C SER A 732 79.65 44.07 37.58
N GLY A 733 80.26 43.29 36.68
CA GLY A 733 81.16 42.18 36.98
C GLY A 733 80.49 40.91 37.52
N PHE A 734 79.16 40.85 37.60
CA PHE A 734 78.41 39.65 38.00
C PHE A 734 78.60 38.53 36.99
N GLN A 735 78.78 37.32 37.52
CA GLN A 735 78.97 36.07 36.78
C GLN A 735 78.21 34.97 37.53
N GLY A 736 77.56 34.09 36.77
CA GLY A 736 76.70 33.04 37.29
C GLY A 736 75.25 33.19 36.82
N SER A 737 74.37 32.34 37.35
CA SER A 737 72.95 32.33 37.01
C SER A 737 72.13 33.16 38.00
N VAL A 738 71.16 33.91 37.48
CA VAL A 738 70.01 34.39 38.26
C VAL A 738 68.75 33.76 37.71
N SER A 739 67.73 33.63 38.54
CA SER A 739 66.41 33.19 38.10
C SER A 739 65.33 34.11 38.65
N PHE A 740 64.20 34.16 37.96
CA PHE A 740 62.99 34.82 38.42
C PHE A 740 61.79 33.96 38.04
N GLU A 741 60.74 33.98 38.86
CA GLU A 741 59.48 33.33 38.55
C GLU A 741 58.50 34.37 37.98
N TYR A 742 57.74 33.96 36.98
CA TYR A 742 56.71 34.77 36.35
C TYR A 742 55.39 33.99 36.30
N GLN A 743 54.28 34.72 36.37
CA GLN A 743 52.92 34.17 36.33
C GLN A 743 52.30 34.55 35.00
N VAL A 744 51.99 33.52 34.22
CA VAL A 744 51.31 33.59 32.92
C VAL A 744 49.80 33.53 33.17
N SER A 745 49.03 34.38 32.50
CA SER A 745 47.58 34.44 32.65
C SER A 745 46.90 34.81 31.34
N ASP A 746 45.83 34.10 31.03
CA ASP A 746 44.82 34.35 29.98
C ASP A 746 43.81 35.48 30.37
N GLY A 747 43.77 35.86 31.65
CA GLY A 747 42.81 36.81 32.24
C GLY A 747 41.78 36.18 33.20
N ALA A 748 41.61 34.87 33.19
CA ALA A 748 40.75 34.06 34.07
C ALA A 748 41.56 33.11 34.97
N GLN A 749 42.49 32.35 34.40
CA GLN A 749 43.37 31.41 35.07
C GLN A 749 44.86 31.76 34.87
N SER A 750 45.74 31.00 35.52
CA SER A 750 47.18 31.28 35.49
C SER A 750 48.05 30.11 35.93
N SER A 751 49.28 30.07 35.45
CA SER A 751 50.36 29.16 35.86
C SER A 751 51.66 29.91 36.09
N ILE A 752 52.66 29.23 36.68
CA ILE A 752 53.97 29.82 37.02
C ILE A 752 55.06 29.15 36.19
N GLY A 753 55.87 29.95 35.50
CA GLY A 753 57.11 29.54 34.84
C GLY A 753 58.34 30.14 35.52
N THR A 754 59.49 29.52 35.32
CA THR A 754 60.79 30.00 35.82
C THR A 754 61.69 30.38 34.67
N ALA A 755 62.17 31.62 34.65
CA ALA A 755 63.18 32.06 33.70
C ALA A 755 64.56 32.10 34.37
N THR A 756 65.55 31.45 33.76
CA THR A 756 66.94 31.46 34.20
C THR A 756 67.80 32.26 33.23
N ILE A 757 68.57 33.22 33.75
CA ILE A 757 69.54 34.00 32.98
C ILE A 757 70.94 33.64 33.45
N ILE A 758 71.76 33.12 32.54
CA ILE A 758 73.18 32.82 32.78
C ILE A 758 74.03 33.98 32.28
N VAL A 759 74.83 34.57 33.16
CA VAL A 759 75.81 35.61 32.82
C VAL A 759 77.20 34.98 32.75
N ASN A 760 77.76 34.88 31.54
CA ASN A 760 79.02 34.18 31.27
C ASN A 760 80.02 35.04 30.49
N ASN A 761 81.32 34.77 30.61
CA ASN A 761 82.33 35.33 29.71
C ASN A 761 82.47 34.41 28.51
N ARG A 762 82.44 34.97 27.30
CA ARG A 762 82.70 34.17 26.09
C ARG A 762 84.21 33.87 26.00
N PRO A 763 84.61 32.67 25.55
CA PRO A 763 86.01 32.34 25.32
C PRO A 763 86.59 33.14 24.14
N VAL A 764 87.92 33.20 24.06
CA VAL A 764 88.66 33.91 22.99
C VAL A 764 89.50 32.91 22.21
N ALA A 765 89.15 32.69 20.93
CA ALA A 765 89.91 31.86 20.01
C ALA A 765 90.92 32.67 19.17
N GLN A 766 92.04 32.07 18.78
CA GLN A 766 93.09 32.69 17.97
C GLN A 766 93.42 31.87 16.72
N ASP A 767 93.85 32.55 15.63
CA ASP A 767 94.19 31.89 14.36
C ASP A 767 95.40 30.95 14.46
N ASP A 768 95.38 29.85 13.69
CA ASP A 768 96.41 28.83 13.63
C ASP A 768 97.02 28.65 12.23
N GLN A 769 98.24 28.10 12.16
CA GLN A 769 98.93 27.84 10.90
C GLN A 769 99.69 26.50 10.87
N TYR A 770 99.52 25.73 9.79
CA TYR A 770 100.17 24.43 9.56
C TYR A 770 100.65 24.25 8.10
N GLN A 771 101.44 23.21 7.83
CA GLN A 771 101.94 22.87 6.48
C GLN A 771 101.89 21.35 6.24
N VAL A 772 101.68 20.93 4.99
CA VAL A 772 101.69 19.53 4.54
C VAL A 772 102.13 19.45 3.07
N ASP A 773 102.66 18.30 2.62
CA ASP A 773 102.84 18.05 1.19
C ASP A 773 101.52 17.56 0.59
N GLU A 774 101.26 17.82 -0.69
CA GLU A 774 100.10 17.21 -1.36
C GLU A 774 100.18 15.68 -1.32
N GLU A 775 99.03 15.00 -1.38
CA GLU A 775 98.90 13.54 -1.22
C GLU A 775 99.29 12.98 0.17
N GLN A 776 99.62 13.84 1.17
CA GLN A 776 99.88 13.42 2.54
C GLN A 776 98.80 13.91 3.52
N THR A 777 98.49 13.08 4.52
CA THR A 777 97.61 13.47 5.62
C THR A 777 98.40 14.23 6.70
N LEU A 778 97.93 15.42 7.06
CA LEU A 778 98.38 16.17 8.23
C LEU A 778 97.61 15.73 9.47
N THR A 779 98.29 15.17 10.47
CA THR A 779 97.69 14.84 11.79
C THR A 779 98.29 15.74 12.87
N VAL A 780 97.44 16.51 13.56
CA VAL A 780 97.81 17.44 14.64
C VAL A 780 97.19 16.98 15.96
N THR A 781 98.01 16.82 17.00
CA THR A 781 97.57 16.40 18.35
C THR A 781 97.10 17.58 19.21
N ALA A 782 96.26 17.32 20.21
CA ALA A 782 95.59 18.37 21.00
C ALA A 782 96.54 19.33 21.73
N ASP A 783 97.74 18.88 22.12
CA ASP A 783 98.74 19.70 22.80
C ASP A 783 99.34 20.82 21.93
N VAL A 784 99.20 20.71 20.62
CA VAL A 784 99.61 21.70 19.61
C VAL A 784 98.47 21.99 18.62
N GLY A 785 97.24 21.61 18.98
CA GLY A 785 96.05 21.77 18.16
C GLY A 785 95.44 23.17 18.29
N VAL A 786 94.26 23.36 17.72
CA VAL A 786 93.66 24.69 17.56
C VAL A 786 93.36 25.39 18.89
N LEU A 787 93.05 24.64 19.96
CA LEU A 787 92.80 25.23 21.29
C LEU A 787 94.06 25.61 22.07
N ALA A 788 95.27 25.32 21.55
CA ALA A 788 96.50 25.44 22.32
C ALA A 788 96.88 26.92 22.64
N ASN A 789 96.39 27.86 21.83
CA ASN A 789 96.58 29.31 21.96
C ASN A 789 95.30 30.04 22.41
N ASP A 790 94.21 29.31 22.66
CA ASP A 790 92.92 29.85 23.07
C ASP A 790 92.82 29.98 24.59
N ALA A 791 91.96 30.90 25.04
CA ALA A 791 91.78 31.13 26.46
C ALA A 791 90.35 31.53 26.81
N ASP A 792 89.88 31.05 27.95
CA ASP A 792 88.79 31.69 28.69
C ASP A 792 89.34 32.55 29.84
N ALA A 793 88.72 33.70 30.07
CA ALA A 793 89.05 34.60 31.18
C ALA A 793 88.91 33.94 32.56
N ASN A 794 88.01 32.96 32.71
CA ASN A 794 87.77 32.23 33.96
C ASN A 794 88.48 30.84 33.99
N SER A 795 89.17 30.47 32.90
CA SER A 795 89.86 29.19 32.71
C SER A 795 88.95 27.95 32.65
N ASP A 796 87.72 28.11 32.19
CA ASP A 796 86.83 27.00 31.89
C ASP A 796 87.42 26.10 30.78
N PRO A 797 87.18 24.77 30.82
CA PRO A 797 87.66 23.86 29.79
C PRO A 797 87.05 24.19 28.42
N LEU A 798 87.91 24.45 27.44
CA LEU A 798 87.49 24.75 26.07
C LEU A 798 87.33 23.48 25.24
N THR A 799 86.38 23.53 24.32
CA THR A 799 86.21 22.58 23.23
C THR A 799 86.22 23.29 21.88
N ALA A 800 86.73 22.62 20.84
CA ALA A 800 86.77 23.17 19.50
C ALA A 800 85.53 22.75 18.72
N VAL A 801 84.88 23.71 18.05
CA VAL A 801 83.73 23.43 17.18
C VAL A 801 84.00 23.98 15.79
N LEU A 802 83.99 23.10 14.79
CA LEU A 802 84.19 23.46 13.40
C LEU A 802 83.06 24.40 12.94
N ARG A 803 83.40 25.46 12.20
CA ARG A 803 82.45 26.44 11.64
C ARG A 803 82.39 26.38 10.12
N SER A 804 83.54 26.24 9.46
CA SER A 804 83.60 26.01 8.02
C SER A 804 84.68 24.99 7.69
N ALA A 805 84.35 24.04 6.81
CA ALA A 805 85.30 23.08 6.28
C ALA A 805 86.28 23.75 5.27
N PRO A 806 87.45 23.13 5.02
CA PRO A 806 88.36 23.54 3.97
C PRO A 806 87.78 23.37 2.57
N SER A 807 88.25 24.18 1.62
CA SER A 807 87.76 24.15 0.23
C SER A 807 88.52 23.15 -0.63
N ASN A 808 89.76 22.82 -0.26
CA ASN A 808 90.65 21.98 -1.05
C ASN A 808 91.20 20.79 -0.26
N GLY A 809 90.41 20.28 0.68
CA GLY A 809 90.72 19.11 1.49
C GLY A 809 89.58 18.78 2.43
N SER A 810 89.78 17.75 3.25
CA SER A 810 88.86 17.32 4.28
C SER A 810 89.51 17.47 5.65
N VAL A 811 88.78 18.01 6.62
CA VAL A 811 89.22 18.11 8.02
C VAL A 811 88.30 17.31 8.93
N THR A 812 88.90 16.59 9.88
CA THR A 812 88.22 16.04 11.05
C THR A 812 88.77 16.74 12.29
N LEU A 813 88.01 17.68 12.84
CA LEU A 813 88.35 18.42 14.07
C LEU A 813 87.71 17.73 15.28
N ASN A 814 88.52 17.31 16.25
CA ASN A 814 88.06 16.76 17.52
C ASN A 814 87.79 17.89 18.52
N SER A 815 86.89 17.62 19.47
CA SER A 815 86.50 18.59 20.49
C SER A 815 87.66 19.02 21.40
N ASP A 816 88.73 18.22 21.52
CA ASP A 816 89.93 18.56 22.29
C ASP A 816 90.91 19.48 21.54
N GLY A 817 90.56 19.90 20.32
CA GLY A 817 91.37 20.78 19.47
C GLY A 817 92.36 20.06 18.56
N SER A 818 92.50 18.73 18.66
CA SER A 818 93.26 17.93 17.68
C SER A 818 92.52 17.83 16.35
N PHE A 819 93.24 17.70 15.23
CA PHE A 819 92.59 17.49 13.94
C PHE A 819 93.44 16.69 12.95
N GLU A 820 92.76 16.07 11.99
CA GLU A 820 93.39 15.49 10.79
C GLU A 820 92.90 16.25 9.56
N TYR A 821 93.83 16.60 8.66
CA TYR A 821 93.55 17.23 7.38
C TYR A 821 94.15 16.40 6.24
N LEU A 822 93.34 16.13 5.23
CA LEU A 822 93.74 15.48 3.98
C LEU A 822 93.46 16.44 2.81
N PRO A 823 94.48 16.97 2.12
CA PRO A 823 94.25 17.78 0.93
C PRO A 823 93.57 16.95 -0.17
N ASN A 824 92.82 17.62 -1.04
CA ASN A 824 92.30 17.01 -2.25
C ASN A 824 93.47 16.53 -3.11
N ALA A 825 93.22 15.48 -3.91
CA ALA A 825 94.26 14.95 -4.79
C ALA A 825 94.82 16.04 -5.71
N ASN A 826 96.14 16.10 -5.81
CA ASN A 826 96.93 17.08 -6.59
C ASN A 826 96.60 18.56 -6.28
N PHE A 827 96.11 18.85 -5.08
CA PHE A 827 95.96 20.22 -4.63
C PHE A 827 97.24 20.72 -3.98
N ALA A 828 97.83 21.76 -4.56
CA ALA A 828 98.81 22.59 -3.89
C ALA A 828 98.38 24.06 -3.86
N GLY A 829 98.72 24.71 -2.75
CA GLY A 829 98.29 26.05 -2.44
C GLY A 829 97.87 26.18 -0.99
N THR A 830 97.20 27.28 -0.67
CA THR A 830 96.71 27.51 0.69
C THR A 830 95.27 27.04 0.80
N ASP A 831 94.97 26.27 1.84
CA ASP A 831 93.63 25.89 2.25
C ASP A 831 93.35 26.39 3.67
N SER A 832 92.09 26.53 4.05
CA SER A 832 91.76 27.00 5.39
C SER A 832 90.41 26.52 5.87
N PHE A 833 90.29 26.29 7.17
CA PHE A 833 89.02 25.99 7.83
C PHE A 833 88.84 26.94 9.02
N THR A 834 87.62 27.14 9.49
CA THR A 834 87.36 28.03 10.64
C THR A 834 86.72 27.26 11.78
N TYR A 835 86.97 27.70 13.01
CA TYR A 835 86.43 27.10 14.23
C TYR A 835 86.09 28.17 15.27
N VAL A 836 85.41 27.77 16.34
CA VAL A 836 85.31 28.55 17.58
C VAL A 836 85.74 27.68 18.76
N ALA A 837 86.25 28.34 19.81
CA ALA A 837 86.36 27.75 21.13
C ALA A 837 85.01 27.86 21.85
N ASN A 838 84.61 26.82 22.57
CA ASN A 838 83.36 26.76 23.32
C ASN A 838 83.64 26.24 24.74
N ASP A 839 83.17 26.97 25.75
CA ASP A 839 83.33 26.65 27.18
C ASP A 839 82.15 25.83 27.76
N ASN A 840 81.31 25.26 26.89
CA ASN A 840 80.00 24.64 27.13
C ASN A 840 78.85 25.61 27.45
N LEU A 841 79.07 26.91 27.47
CA LEU A 841 78.04 27.93 27.68
C LEU A 841 77.96 28.92 26.52
N SER A 842 79.08 29.23 25.87
CA SER A 842 79.14 30.21 24.79
C SER A 842 80.29 29.94 23.82
N ASP A 843 80.10 30.34 22.56
CA ASP A 843 81.14 30.30 21.54
C ASP A 843 81.99 31.57 21.57
N SER A 844 83.27 31.45 21.25
CA SER A 844 84.16 32.57 20.92
C SER A 844 83.78 33.26 19.61
N GLU A 845 84.48 34.32 19.26
CA GLU A 845 84.56 34.75 17.86
C GLU A 845 85.25 33.67 17.00
N VAL A 846 84.97 33.68 15.70
CA VAL A 846 85.50 32.70 14.75
C VAL A 846 87.01 32.92 14.54
N ALA A 847 87.79 31.85 14.68
CA ALA A 847 89.22 31.78 14.36
C ALA A 847 89.47 30.94 13.10
N THR A 848 90.55 31.25 12.38
CA THR A 848 90.92 30.61 11.11
C THR A 848 92.16 29.75 11.28
N VAL A 849 92.09 28.51 10.79
CA VAL A 849 93.24 27.63 10.59
C VAL A 849 93.68 27.71 9.14
N THR A 850 94.93 28.09 8.90
CA THR A 850 95.53 28.15 7.56
C THR A 850 96.49 27.00 7.35
N ILE A 851 96.35 26.26 6.24
CA ILE A 851 97.19 25.13 5.87
C ILE A 851 97.86 25.42 4.52
N GLU A 852 99.18 25.35 4.47
CA GLU A 852 99.94 25.46 3.21
C GLU A 852 100.28 24.05 2.68
N VAL A 853 99.76 23.72 1.50
CA VAL A 853 99.97 22.44 0.82
C VAL A 853 101.02 22.60 -0.29
N ALA A 854 102.12 21.86 -0.22
CA ALA A 854 103.24 21.96 -1.15
C ALA A 854 103.15 20.96 -2.33
N ASN A 855 103.51 21.40 -3.55
CA ASN A 855 103.57 20.57 -4.76
C ASN A 855 104.61 19.43 -4.69
N MET A 856 104.28 18.29 -5.28
CA MET A 856 105.13 17.16 -5.68
C MET A 856 105.11 17.04 -7.23
N ASN A 857 106.03 16.26 -7.84
CA ASN A 857 106.11 16.13 -9.31
C ASN A 857 105.30 14.92 -9.80
N ASP A 858 104.48 15.13 -10.82
CA ASP A 858 103.70 14.09 -11.51
C ASP A 858 104.37 13.66 -12.82
N SER A 859 104.07 12.45 -13.31
CA SER A 859 104.58 12.03 -14.63
C SER A 859 103.69 12.62 -15.73
N PRO A 860 104.26 13.02 -16.88
CA PRO A 860 103.46 13.57 -17.96
C PRO A 860 102.51 12.52 -18.54
N VAL A 861 101.37 12.96 -19.07
CA VAL A 861 100.36 12.11 -19.70
C VAL A 861 100.47 12.25 -21.21
N ALA A 862 100.98 11.20 -21.86
CA ALA A 862 100.98 11.10 -23.32
C ALA A 862 99.67 10.50 -23.83
N ASN A 863 99.05 11.15 -24.81
CA ASN A 863 97.76 10.80 -25.37
C ASN A 863 97.91 10.21 -26.77
N ASN A 864 97.09 9.21 -27.10
CA ASN A 864 97.13 8.61 -28.42
C ASN A 864 96.73 9.62 -29.50
N ASP A 865 97.56 9.76 -30.53
CA ASP A 865 97.24 10.62 -31.66
C ASP A 865 96.60 9.86 -32.82
N SER A 866 95.81 10.58 -33.61
CA SER A 866 95.35 10.08 -34.89
C SER A 866 95.52 11.11 -35.98
N TYR A 867 95.98 10.64 -37.14
CA TYR A 867 96.14 11.46 -38.33
C TYR A 867 95.54 10.76 -39.53
N SER A 868 95.17 11.54 -40.54
CA SER A 868 94.75 11.01 -41.83
C SER A 868 95.75 11.41 -42.90
N ALA A 869 96.05 10.47 -43.80
CA ALA A 869 96.84 10.74 -44.99
C ALA A 869 96.05 10.32 -46.22
N ASN A 870 96.24 11.03 -47.33
CA ASN A 870 95.76 10.53 -48.61
C ASN A 870 96.78 9.54 -49.16
N ILE A 871 96.29 8.50 -49.82
CA ILE A 871 97.14 7.51 -50.49
C ILE A 871 98.17 8.21 -51.40
N ASN A 872 99.42 7.70 -51.41
CA ASN A 872 100.54 8.18 -52.23
C ASN A 872 101.00 9.63 -51.96
N THR A 873 100.63 10.23 -50.83
CA THR A 873 101.08 11.58 -50.43
C THR A 873 101.81 11.57 -49.10
N GLU A 874 102.87 12.38 -48.97
CA GLU A 874 103.58 12.56 -47.70
C GLU A 874 102.71 13.39 -46.75
N LEU A 875 102.49 12.87 -45.55
CA LEU A 875 101.91 13.59 -44.43
C LEU A 875 103.02 14.27 -43.65
N THR A 876 102.95 15.59 -43.50
CA THR A 876 103.90 16.36 -42.69
C THR A 876 103.15 17.13 -41.62
N ILE A 877 103.49 16.87 -40.36
CA ILE A 877 102.89 17.48 -39.18
C ILE A 877 103.97 18.29 -38.45
N ASN A 878 103.68 19.57 -38.18
CA ASN A 878 104.58 20.44 -37.43
C ASN A 878 104.41 20.24 -35.91
N ALA A 879 105.30 20.80 -35.09
CA ALA A 879 105.30 20.59 -33.64
C ALA A 879 104.00 21.02 -32.95
N VAL A 880 103.35 22.07 -33.44
CA VAL A 880 102.11 22.63 -32.84
C VAL A 880 100.91 21.68 -33.01
N SER A 881 100.95 20.81 -34.02
CA SER A 881 99.93 19.78 -34.25
C SER A 881 100.52 18.36 -34.17
N GLY A 882 101.75 18.27 -33.64
CA GLY A 882 102.52 17.04 -33.51
C GLY A 882 102.02 16.19 -32.36
N VAL A 883 102.74 15.11 -32.08
CA VAL A 883 102.30 14.10 -31.11
C VAL A 883 102.24 14.64 -29.69
N LEU A 884 103.03 15.66 -29.36
CA LEU A 884 103.01 16.31 -28.04
C LEU A 884 101.88 17.35 -27.89
N ALA A 885 101.08 17.60 -28.93
CA ALA A 885 100.14 18.74 -28.93
C ALA A 885 98.93 18.53 -28.00
N ASN A 886 98.57 17.27 -27.75
CA ASN A 886 97.53 16.85 -26.83
C ASN A 886 98.10 16.21 -25.55
N ASP A 887 99.42 16.17 -25.40
CA ASP A 887 100.07 15.68 -24.20
C ASP A 887 100.10 16.77 -23.14
N THR A 888 99.90 16.35 -21.89
CA THR A 888 99.80 17.28 -20.77
C THR A 888 100.72 16.86 -19.66
N ASP A 889 101.27 17.86 -19.00
CA ASP A 889 101.97 17.72 -17.74
C ASP A 889 101.18 18.53 -16.70
N MET A 890 100.97 17.98 -15.50
CA MET A 890 100.13 18.64 -14.50
C MET A 890 100.78 19.91 -13.96
N GLU A 891 102.10 19.93 -13.85
CA GLU A 891 102.91 21.09 -13.48
C GLU A 891 103.16 22.03 -14.67
N ASN A 892 102.69 21.62 -15.85
CA ASN A 892 102.84 22.31 -17.12
C ASN A 892 104.31 22.44 -17.54
N ASP A 893 105.12 21.45 -17.16
CA ASP A 893 106.51 21.33 -17.57
C ASP A 893 106.63 21.11 -19.09
N SER A 894 107.77 21.51 -19.66
CA SER A 894 107.98 21.44 -21.11
C SER A 894 108.26 20.01 -21.58
N LEU A 895 107.39 19.49 -22.45
CA LEU A 895 107.46 18.10 -22.91
C LEU A 895 108.42 17.88 -24.10
N THR A 896 109.04 16.71 -24.10
CA THR A 896 109.79 16.16 -25.25
C THR A 896 109.33 14.74 -25.56
N VAL A 897 109.50 14.28 -26.80
CA VAL A 897 109.09 12.93 -27.23
C VAL A 897 110.25 12.01 -27.58
N SER A 898 110.09 10.72 -27.28
CA SER A 898 110.97 9.66 -27.75
C SER A 898 110.19 8.54 -28.47
N LEU A 899 110.72 8.05 -29.59
CA LEU A 899 110.10 6.96 -30.36
C LEU A 899 110.29 5.62 -29.66
N VAL A 900 109.20 4.90 -29.43
CA VAL A 900 109.20 3.57 -28.79
C VAL A 900 109.11 2.46 -29.84
N ALA A 901 108.15 2.53 -30.77
CA ALA A 901 108.02 1.58 -31.87
C ALA A 901 107.70 2.30 -33.19
N ASN A 902 108.26 1.82 -34.31
CA ASN A 902 108.17 2.47 -35.63
C ASN A 902 107.03 1.91 -36.51
N VAL A 903 106.65 2.65 -37.56
CA VAL A 903 105.63 2.28 -38.55
C VAL A 903 106.00 1.04 -39.38
N SER A 904 105.00 0.30 -39.87
CA SER A 904 105.18 -0.95 -40.63
C SER A 904 104.93 -0.81 -42.14
N ASN A 905 104.11 0.16 -42.55
CA ASN A 905 103.63 0.35 -43.92
C ASN A 905 103.99 1.72 -44.51
N GLY A 906 105.05 2.36 -44.01
CA GLY A 906 105.60 3.61 -44.53
C GLY A 906 106.96 3.96 -43.96
N SER A 907 107.39 5.20 -44.14
CA SER A 907 108.63 5.74 -43.58
C SER A 907 108.32 6.93 -42.67
N LEU A 908 108.72 6.85 -41.39
CA LEU A 908 108.51 7.88 -40.36
C LEU A 908 109.81 8.59 -39.98
N THR A 909 109.74 9.91 -39.78
CA THR A 909 110.74 10.69 -39.04
C THR A 909 110.04 11.45 -37.91
N LEU A 910 110.39 11.16 -36.65
CA LEU A 910 109.85 11.83 -35.45
C LEU A 910 110.94 12.69 -34.79
N ASN A 911 110.65 13.96 -34.52
CA ASN A 911 111.53 14.90 -33.84
C ASN A 911 111.16 15.03 -32.36
N ALA A 912 112.11 15.41 -31.51
CA ALA A 912 111.92 15.54 -30.07
C ALA A 912 110.88 16.60 -29.65
N ASP A 913 110.53 17.53 -30.55
CA ASP A 913 109.49 18.55 -30.34
C ASP A 913 108.07 18.09 -30.71
N GLY A 914 107.88 16.79 -30.97
CA GLY A 914 106.59 16.21 -31.33
C GLY A 914 106.26 16.26 -32.83
N SER A 915 107.01 17.01 -33.64
CA SER A 915 106.78 17.07 -35.10
C SER A 915 107.20 15.78 -35.80
N PHE A 916 106.47 15.38 -36.84
CA PHE A 916 106.85 14.20 -37.63
C PHE A 916 106.44 14.30 -39.11
N SER A 917 107.12 13.51 -39.94
CA SER A 917 106.68 13.23 -41.31
C SER A 917 106.51 11.74 -41.55
N TYR A 918 105.47 11.39 -42.30
CA TYR A 918 105.11 10.02 -42.65
C TYR A 918 104.78 9.92 -44.14
N LEU A 919 105.49 9.03 -44.85
CA LEU A 919 105.20 8.69 -46.24
C LEU A 919 104.71 7.24 -46.30
N PRO A 920 103.42 6.97 -46.62
CA PRO A 920 102.93 5.61 -46.79
C PRO A 920 103.61 4.90 -47.96
N ASN A 921 103.76 3.58 -47.86
CA ASN A 921 104.18 2.74 -48.98
C ASN A 921 103.24 2.95 -50.18
N THR A 922 103.78 2.85 -51.40
CA THR A 922 103.00 3.08 -52.62
C THR A 922 101.75 2.21 -52.66
N ASP A 923 100.61 2.85 -52.94
CA ASP A 923 99.26 2.27 -53.03
C ASP A 923 98.70 1.66 -51.73
N PHE A 924 99.25 2.00 -50.56
CA PHE A 924 98.71 1.57 -49.27
C PHE A 924 97.42 2.34 -48.89
N VAL A 925 96.33 1.61 -48.64
CA VAL A 925 95.08 2.10 -48.03
C VAL A 925 94.81 1.24 -46.81
N GLY A 926 94.49 1.87 -45.68
CA GLY A 926 94.41 1.21 -44.37
C GLY A 926 95.14 2.00 -43.30
N THR A 927 95.37 1.37 -42.14
CA THR A 927 95.99 2.01 -40.98
C THR A 927 97.44 1.61 -40.83
N ASP A 928 98.31 2.58 -40.51
CA ASP A 928 99.68 2.35 -40.05
C ASP A 928 99.87 3.01 -38.68
N THR A 929 100.78 2.49 -37.85
CA THR A 929 100.90 2.92 -36.45
C THR A 929 102.33 2.99 -35.98
N PHE A 930 102.66 3.96 -35.12
CA PHE A 930 103.91 4.01 -34.34
C PHE A 930 103.60 4.39 -32.89
N THR A 931 104.52 4.17 -31.96
CA THR A 931 104.31 4.50 -30.53
C THR A 931 105.44 5.34 -29.97
N TYR A 932 105.15 6.17 -28.96
CA TYR A 932 106.08 7.09 -28.32
C TYR A 932 105.81 7.25 -26.81
N MET A 933 106.73 7.89 -26.09
CA MET A 933 106.53 8.38 -24.72
C MET A 933 106.91 9.87 -24.65
N ALA A 934 106.15 10.66 -23.89
CA ALA A 934 106.46 12.04 -23.53
C ALA A 934 107.33 12.07 -22.25
N ASN A 935 108.14 13.11 -22.10
CA ASN A 935 109.04 13.31 -20.96
C ASN A 935 109.09 14.80 -20.59
N ASP A 936 108.88 15.10 -19.31
CA ASP A 936 108.87 16.43 -18.67
C ASP A 936 110.28 16.90 -18.21
N GLY A 937 111.28 16.01 -18.30
CA GLY A 937 112.64 16.21 -17.82
C GLY A 937 112.97 15.44 -16.53
N GLN A 938 111.96 14.85 -15.87
CA GLN A 938 112.10 14.07 -14.62
C GLN A 938 111.53 12.66 -14.73
N ALA A 939 110.39 12.46 -15.39
CA ALA A 939 109.69 11.19 -15.57
C ALA A 939 109.22 10.99 -17.02
N ASP A 940 109.12 9.72 -17.44
CA ASP A 940 108.52 9.34 -18.71
C ASP A 940 107.02 9.09 -18.50
N SER A 941 106.20 9.46 -19.49
CA SER A 941 104.79 9.10 -19.56
C SER A 941 104.59 7.59 -19.79
N GLU A 942 103.36 7.11 -19.68
CA GLU A 942 102.98 5.84 -20.31
C GLU A 942 103.08 5.93 -21.87
N ILE A 943 103.14 4.76 -22.53
CA ILE A 943 103.29 4.70 -24.00
C ILE A 943 102.01 5.14 -24.71
N ALA A 944 102.13 6.15 -25.58
CA ALA A 944 101.09 6.59 -26.51
C ALA A 944 101.28 5.99 -27.91
N THR A 945 100.17 5.75 -28.60
CA THR A 945 100.12 5.20 -29.95
C THR A 945 99.58 6.23 -30.92
N VAL A 946 100.31 6.45 -32.01
CA VAL A 946 99.86 7.24 -33.15
C VAL A 946 99.30 6.33 -34.21
N THR A 947 98.04 6.56 -34.60
CA THR A 947 97.39 5.85 -35.71
C THR A 947 97.23 6.76 -36.92
N ILE A 948 97.76 6.34 -38.05
CA ILE A 948 97.62 7.04 -39.32
C ILE A 948 96.67 6.26 -40.22
N THR A 949 95.48 6.81 -40.45
CA THR A 949 94.48 6.21 -41.34
C THR A 949 94.61 6.78 -42.75
N VAL A 950 94.87 5.90 -43.71
CA VAL A 950 94.93 6.26 -45.12
C VAL A 950 93.57 5.93 -45.77
N ALA A 951 92.76 6.96 -46.07
CA ALA A 951 91.32 6.83 -46.41
C ALA A 951 90.85 7.70 -47.61
N ASP A 952 89.57 7.54 -47.99
CA ASP A 952 88.83 8.20 -49.10
C ASP A 952 87.41 8.62 -48.58
N SER A 953 86.99 9.91 -48.64
CA SER A 953 86.03 10.53 -47.67
C SER A 953 84.62 10.99 -48.21
N ALA A 954 83.44 10.59 -47.60
CA ALA A 954 82.09 11.30 -47.59
C ALA A 954 80.82 10.59 -46.91
N VAL A 955 80.10 11.11 -45.84
CA VAL A 955 78.71 10.73 -45.24
C VAL A 955 77.95 11.87 -44.39
N GLN A 956 76.60 11.85 -44.08
CA GLN A 956 75.69 12.86 -43.35
C GLN A 956 74.51 12.33 -42.40
N LEU A 957 73.97 13.10 -41.38
CA LEU A 957 72.88 12.79 -40.37
C LEU A 957 71.74 13.87 -40.17
N THR A 958 70.48 13.55 -39.72
CA THR A 958 69.33 14.50 -39.50
C THR A 958 68.32 14.12 -38.35
N ALA A 959 67.94 15.06 -37.45
CA ALA A 959 66.86 14.93 -36.43
C ALA A 959 65.57 15.69 -36.79
N ALA A 960 64.39 15.20 -36.38
CA ALA A 960 63.04 15.72 -36.67
C ALA A 960 62.28 16.23 -35.42
N ASP A 961 61.11 16.86 -35.58
CA ASP A 961 60.29 17.41 -34.47
C ASP A 961 59.19 16.41 -34.04
N ASP A 962 58.84 16.39 -32.74
CA ASP A 962 57.84 15.50 -32.14
C ASP A 962 56.70 16.22 -31.40
N PHE A 963 55.53 15.59 -31.32
CA PHE A 963 54.31 16.14 -30.72
C PHE A 963 53.56 15.12 -29.85
N TYR A 964 53.16 15.52 -28.64
CA TYR A 964 52.44 14.69 -27.67
C TYR A 964 51.34 15.47 -26.93
N SER A 965 50.39 14.79 -26.26
CA SER A 965 49.36 15.42 -25.42
C SER A 965 49.09 14.62 -24.13
N VAL A 966 48.60 15.30 -23.10
CA VAL A 966 48.24 14.71 -21.79
C VAL A 966 47.10 15.48 -21.12
N ALA A 967 46.34 14.81 -20.24
CA ALA A 967 45.31 15.46 -19.44
C ALA A 967 45.90 16.41 -18.39
N VAL A 968 45.15 17.45 -17.98
CA VAL A 968 45.49 18.27 -16.81
C VAL A 968 45.72 17.38 -15.60
N ASP A 969 46.82 17.62 -14.88
CA ASP A 969 47.29 16.82 -13.73
C ASP A 969 47.64 15.34 -14.04
N GLY A 970 47.62 14.93 -15.32
CA GLY A 970 47.97 13.59 -15.77
C GLY A 970 49.47 13.38 -15.98
N VAL A 971 49.91 12.14 -16.05
CA VAL A 971 51.31 11.78 -16.35
C VAL A 971 51.39 11.19 -17.76
N LEU A 972 52.34 11.68 -18.57
CA LEU A 972 52.66 11.17 -19.90
C LEU A 972 53.92 10.30 -19.82
N ASP A 973 53.80 9.02 -20.17
CA ASP A 973 54.90 8.04 -20.24
C ASP A 973 55.11 7.64 -21.72
N VAL A 974 56.28 7.97 -22.29
CA VAL A 974 56.64 7.71 -23.70
C VAL A 974 57.79 6.73 -23.79
N SER A 975 57.50 5.54 -24.32
CA SER A 975 58.47 4.46 -24.54
C SER A 975 59.47 4.73 -25.67
N GLU A 976 60.59 3.98 -25.70
CA GLU A 976 61.61 4.05 -26.78
C GLU A 976 61.02 3.84 -28.18
N ALA A 977 60.00 2.99 -28.33
CA ALA A 977 59.40 2.69 -29.64
C ALA A 977 58.60 3.86 -30.24
N THR A 978 58.18 4.80 -29.39
CA THR A 978 57.35 5.96 -29.74
C THR A 978 58.01 7.28 -29.34
N GLY A 979 59.26 7.22 -28.90
CA GLY A 979 60.03 8.36 -28.42
C GLY A 979 60.67 9.16 -29.56
N VAL A 980 61.49 10.14 -29.20
CA VAL A 980 61.97 11.17 -30.14
C VAL A 980 62.83 10.61 -31.29
N LEU A 981 63.43 9.43 -31.13
CA LEU A 981 64.23 8.81 -32.19
C LEU A 981 63.39 8.12 -33.29
N ALA A 982 62.07 7.97 -33.09
CA ALA A 982 61.22 7.16 -33.98
C ALA A 982 61.09 7.73 -35.40
N ASN A 983 61.30 9.04 -35.59
CA ASN A 983 61.17 9.76 -36.86
C ASN A 983 62.51 10.30 -37.43
N ASP A 984 63.64 9.95 -36.81
CA ASP A 984 64.99 10.44 -37.15
C ASP A 984 65.75 9.59 -38.20
N SER A 985 66.79 10.14 -38.87
CA SER A 985 67.45 9.45 -40.00
C SER A 985 68.96 9.71 -40.21
N HIS A 986 69.65 8.76 -40.87
CA HIS A 986 71.05 8.88 -41.31
C HIS A 986 71.29 8.28 -42.72
N SER A 987 72.35 8.75 -43.40
CA SER A 987 72.77 8.21 -44.71
C SER A 987 73.78 7.04 -44.64
N GLY A 988 74.26 6.70 -43.44
CA GLY A 988 75.13 5.54 -43.16
C GLY A 988 74.35 4.26 -42.78
N ASN A 989 75.02 3.28 -42.15
CA ASN A 989 74.42 2.08 -41.53
C ASN A 989 74.77 1.98 -40.04
N GLN A 990 75.23 3.07 -39.44
CA GLN A 990 75.71 3.11 -38.05
C GLN A 990 74.57 3.56 -37.12
N PRO A 991 74.44 2.93 -35.94
CA PRO A 991 73.45 3.34 -34.94
C PRO A 991 73.77 4.75 -34.40
N PHE A 992 72.72 5.48 -34.03
CA PHE A 992 72.78 6.85 -33.49
C PHE A 992 71.90 6.95 -32.25
N VAL A 993 72.16 7.93 -31.37
CA VAL A 993 71.47 8.13 -30.08
C VAL A 993 71.02 9.58 -29.91
N ALA A 994 70.02 9.82 -29.04
CA ALA A 994 69.53 11.14 -28.71
C ALA A 994 70.31 11.78 -27.55
N ALA A 995 70.54 13.09 -27.64
CA ALA A 995 71.09 13.91 -26.57
C ALA A 995 70.14 15.08 -26.26
N LEU A 996 69.74 15.23 -24.99
CA LEU A 996 68.89 16.33 -24.52
C LEU A 996 69.65 17.66 -24.57
N ILE A 997 68.99 18.72 -25.03
CA ILE A 997 69.57 20.06 -25.13
C ILE A 997 68.91 21.04 -24.15
N THR A 998 67.57 21.06 -24.10
CA THR A 998 66.78 21.91 -23.18
C THR A 998 65.72 21.10 -22.44
N THR A 999 65.12 21.65 -21.39
CA THR A 999 64.06 21.01 -20.57
C THR A 999 62.76 21.81 -20.60
N VAL A 1000 61.68 21.22 -20.08
CA VAL A 1000 60.32 21.78 -19.96
C VAL A 1000 60.20 22.88 -18.89
N ALA A 1001 59.23 23.79 -19.03
CA ALA A 1001 59.05 24.97 -18.18
C ALA A 1001 57.87 24.88 -17.20
N ASN A 1002 56.86 24.07 -17.50
CA ASN A 1002 55.60 23.95 -16.75
C ASN A 1002 55.30 22.51 -16.33
N GLY A 1003 56.35 21.71 -16.09
CA GLY A 1003 56.26 20.34 -15.60
C GLY A 1003 57.61 19.76 -15.19
N THR A 1004 57.63 18.47 -14.88
CA THR A 1004 58.84 17.68 -14.59
C THR A 1004 59.09 16.70 -15.74
N LEU A 1005 60.32 16.65 -16.26
CA LEU A 1005 60.74 15.77 -17.37
C LEU A 1005 61.85 14.80 -16.93
N VAL A 1006 61.71 13.52 -17.29
CA VAL A 1006 62.77 12.50 -17.19
C VAL A 1006 63.07 11.98 -18.60
N PHE A 1007 64.28 12.21 -19.14
CA PHE A 1007 64.64 11.90 -20.55
C PHE A 1007 65.80 10.88 -20.66
N ASN A 1008 65.68 9.92 -21.57
CA ASN A 1008 66.67 8.84 -21.79
C ASN A 1008 67.35 8.96 -23.16
N THR A 1009 68.61 8.50 -23.27
CA THR A 1009 69.41 8.57 -24.52
C THR A 1009 68.93 7.65 -25.65
N ASN A 1010 68.06 6.69 -25.34
CA ASN A 1010 67.33 5.89 -26.33
C ASN A 1010 66.06 6.59 -26.85
N GLY A 1011 65.78 7.82 -26.41
CA GLY A 1011 64.67 8.65 -26.89
C GLY A 1011 63.36 8.53 -26.11
N ALA A 1012 63.29 7.68 -25.08
CA ALA A 1012 62.13 7.57 -24.18
C ALA A 1012 62.09 8.71 -23.14
N PHE A 1013 60.89 9.14 -22.72
CA PHE A 1013 60.74 10.17 -21.67
C PHE A 1013 59.41 10.11 -20.90
N ASP A 1014 59.43 10.61 -19.67
CA ASP A 1014 58.25 10.82 -18.82
C ASP A 1014 58.04 12.32 -18.56
N TYR A 1015 56.78 12.79 -18.60
CA TYR A 1015 56.39 14.17 -18.33
C TYR A 1015 55.19 14.26 -17.38
N SER A 1016 55.26 15.15 -16.40
CA SER A 1016 54.14 15.49 -15.51
C SER A 1016 53.98 17.02 -15.44
N PRO A 1017 52.82 17.59 -15.81
CA PRO A 1017 52.59 19.03 -15.75
C PRO A 1017 52.45 19.51 -14.31
N ASN A 1018 52.68 20.80 -14.08
CA ASN A 1018 52.38 21.45 -12.79
C ASN A 1018 50.87 21.39 -12.51
N THR A 1019 50.49 21.29 -11.23
CA THR A 1019 49.08 21.18 -10.85
C THR A 1019 48.23 22.32 -11.42
N GLY A 1020 47.16 21.97 -12.13
CA GLY A 1020 46.23 22.90 -12.78
C GLY A 1020 46.75 23.57 -14.06
N PHE A 1021 47.94 23.22 -14.55
CA PHE A 1021 48.50 23.81 -15.78
C PHE A 1021 47.73 23.37 -17.03
N ARG A 1022 47.40 24.34 -17.89
CA ARG A 1022 46.72 24.16 -19.17
C ARG A 1022 47.50 24.92 -20.25
N GLY A 1023 47.74 24.28 -21.40
CA GLY A 1023 48.51 24.87 -22.50
C GLY A 1023 49.66 24.00 -22.99
N THR A 1024 50.64 24.59 -23.67
CA THR A 1024 51.77 23.86 -24.28
C THR A 1024 53.05 24.00 -23.46
N ASP A 1025 53.81 22.91 -23.38
CA ASP A 1025 55.17 22.84 -22.84
C ASP A 1025 56.11 22.20 -23.87
N SER A 1026 57.42 22.43 -23.80
CA SER A 1026 58.35 21.94 -24.84
C SER A 1026 59.80 21.76 -24.38
N PHE A 1027 60.55 20.94 -25.12
CA PHE A 1027 61.99 20.71 -24.94
C PHE A 1027 62.69 20.37 -26.28
N THR A 1028 64.03 20.45 -26.38
CA THR A 1028 64.79 20.16 -27.62
C THR A 1028 65.89 19.10 -27.46
N TYR A 1029 66.23 18.39 -28.54
CA TYR A 1029 67.22 17.28 -28.57
C TYR A 1029 68.03 17.22 -29.88
N ALA A 1030 69.14 16.46 -29.96
CA ALA A 1030 69.90 16.21 -31.20
C ALA A 1030 70.41 14.75 -31.32
N ILE A 1031 70.75 14.27 -32.53
CA ILE A 1031 71.28 12.90 -32.77
C ILE A 1031 72.77 12.88 -33.18
N THR A 1032 73.51 11.83 -32.77
CA THR A 1032 74.94 11.67 -33.07
C THR A 1032 75.34 10.21 -33.32
N ASP A 1033 76.30 9.99 -34.24
CA ASP A 1033 76.94 8.67 -34.51
C ASP A 1033 78.28 8.49 -33.76
N GLY A 1034 78.60 9.42 -32.86
CA GLY A 1034 79.86 9.48 -32.12
C GLY A 1034 80.99 10.25 -32.84
N VAL A 1035 80.80 10.64 -34.10
CA VAL A 1035 81.75 11.45 -34.88
C VAL A 1035 81.09 12.70 -35.46
N ASN A 1036 79.85 12.59 -35.91
CA ASN A 1036 79.05 13.65 -36.51
C ASN A 1036 77.76 13.85 -35.70
N ALA A 1037 77.28 15.08 -35.57
CA ALA A 1037 76.02 15.43 -34.90
C ALA A 1037 75.05 16.13 -35.86
N SER A 1038 73.74 15.93 -35.68
CA SER A 1038 72.68 16.63 -36.41
C SER A 1038 72.44 18.05 -35.86
N THR A 1039 71.55 18.79 -36.53
CA THR A 1039 70.85 19.94 -35.92
C THR A 1039 69.80 19.47 -34.89
N GLU A 1040 69.29 20.39 -34.07
CA GLU A 1040 68.28 20.11 -33.03
C GLU A 1040 66.88 19.82 -33.61
N GLY A 1041 66.15 18.90 -32.97
CA GLY A 1041 64.71 18.68 -33.09
C GLY A 1041 63.97 19.13 -31.83
N THR A 1042 62.69 19.49 -31.97
CA THR A 1042 61.84 20.04 -30.89
C THR A 1042 60.70 19.09 -30.53
N VAL A 1043 60.46 18.89 -29.24
CA VAL A 1043 59.30 18.17 -28.70
C VAL A 1043 58.30 19.15 -28.11
N THR A 1044 57.04 19.07 -28.54
CA THR A 1044 55.93 19.89 -28.02
C THR A 1044 54.88 19.00 -27.33
N ILE A 1045 54.48 19.36 -26.11
CA ILE A 1045 53.49 18.64 -25.30
C ILE A 1045 52.30 19.57 -25.02
N THR A 1046 51.08 19.14 -25.35
CA THR A 1046 49.84 19.89 -25.07
C THR A 1046 49.10 19.30 -23.87
N VAL A 1047 48.83 20.11 -22.84
CA VAL A 1047 48.07 19.73 -21.64
C VAL A 1047 46.64 20.26 -21.76
N ASN A 1048 45.66 19.35 -21.81
CA ASN A 1048 44.24 19.63 -22.08
C ASN A 1048 43.30 19.05 -21.02
N SER A 1049 42.11 19.61 -20.84
CA SER A 1049 41.04 18.98 -20.05
C SER A 1049 40.25 18.00 -20.88
N ALA A 1050 39.49 17.12 -20.22
CA ALA A 1050 38.42 16.41 -20.89
C ALA A 1050 37.17 17.31 -20.99
N PRO A 1051 36.34 17.15 -22.03
CA PRO A 1051 35.02 17.77 -22.10
C PRO A 1051 34.13 17.37 -20.91
N ASP A 1052 33.20 18.24 -20.52
CA ASP A 1052 32.13 17.96 -19.56
C ASP A 1052 30.82 17.74 -20.33
N ALA A 1053 30.39 16.48 -20.38
CA ALA A 1053 29.22 16.06 -21.14
C ALA A 1053 28.03 15.75 -20.22
N GLN A 1054 26.82 16.09 -20.66
CA GLN A 1054 25.57 16.08 -19.90
C GLN A 1054 24.49 15.30 -20.67
N ALA A 1055 23.67 14.49 -19.98
CA ALA A 1055 22.69 13.63 -20.64
C ALA A 1055 21.53 14.41 -21.28
N ASP A 1056 21.09 13.97 -22.46
CA ASP A 1056 19.98 14.58 -23.21
C ASP A 1056 18.68 13.77 -23.16
N ALA A 1057 17.55 14.49 -23.30
CA ALA A 1057 16.22 13.91 -23.43
C ALA A 1057 15.41 14.56 -24.55
N TYR A 1058 14.80 13.73 -25.40
CA TYR A 1058 13.94 14.17 -26.51
C TYR A 1058 12.63 13.36 -26.56
N SER A 1059 11.65 13.84 -27.34
CA SER A 1059 10.41 13.11 -27.56
C SER A 1059 9.89 13.24 -28.99
N THR A 1060 9.12 12.25 -29.45
CA THR A 1060 8.46 12.25 -30.76
C THR A 1060 7.17 11.41 -30.74
N LEU A 1061 6.36 11.51 -31.79
CA LEU A 1061 5.16 10.70 -31.97
C LEU A 1061 5.47 9.38 -32.73
N PRO A 1062 4.66 8.32 -32.55
CA PRO A 1062 4.85 7.06 -33.27
C PRO A 1062 4.86 7.26 -34.79
N GLY A 1063 5.90 6.74 -35.45
CA GLY A 1063 6.08 6.83 -36.90
C GLY A 1063 6.48 8.22 -37.44
N GLN A 1064 6.72 9.21 -36.58
CA GLN A 1064 7.22 10.52 -36.96
C GLN A 1064 8.74 10.60 -36.76
N GLN A 1065 9.47 10.97 -37.81
CA GLN A 1065 10.90 11.26 -37.70
C GLN A 1065 11.11 12.52 -36.85
N LEU A 1066 11.91 12.37 -35.80
CA LEU A 1066 12.49 13.46 -35.04
C LEU A 1066 13.75 13.93 -35.76
N SER A 1067 13.88 15.22 -36.02
CA SER A 1067 15.09 15.85 -36.55
C SER A 1067 15.50 16.98 -35.62
N VAL A 1068 16.70 16.90 -35.08
CA VAL A 1068 17.26 17.88 -34.15
C VAL A 1068 18.52 18.47 -34.77
N ASP A 1069 18.50 19.79 -34.99
CA ASP A 1069 19.66 20.53 -35.49
C ASP A 1069 20.72 20.71 -34.39
N ALA A 1070 21.98 20.89 -34.77
CA ALA A 1070 23.12 20.97 -33.86
C ALA A 1070 22.94 21.99 -32.71
N SER A 1071 22.23 23.10 -32.94
CA SER A 1071 22.01 24.13 -31.90
C SER A 1071 21.12 23.70 -30.73
N GLN A 1072 20.37 22.61 -30.88
CA GLN A 1072 19.51 22.00 -29.85
C GLN A 1072 19.81 20.49 -29.72
N GLY A 1073 20.88 20.06 -30.37
CA GLY A 1073 21.31 18.67 -30.47
C GLY A 1073 22.10 18.25 -29.24
N ILE A 1074 22.79 17.14 -29.38
CA ILE A 1074 23.42 16.39 -28.29
C ILE A 1074 24.50 17.23 -27.57
N LEU A 1075 25.16 18.14 -28.28
CA LEU A 1075 26.21 19.00 -27.72
C LEU A 1075 25.70 20.31 -27.12
N ALA A 1076 24.39 20.55 -27.06
CA ALA A 1076 23.85 21.87 -26.70
C ALA A 1076 24.01 22.22 -25.21
N ASN A 1077 24.08 21.20 -24.36
CA ASN A 1077 24.30 21.27 -22.91
C ASN A 1077 25.71 20.82 -22.49
N ASP A 1078 26.51 20.31 -23.42
CA ASP A 1078 27.90 19.92 -23.19
C ASP A 1078 28.84 21.13 -23.22
N SER A 1079 29.91 21.09 -22.43
CA SER A 1079 30.87 22.18 -22.34
C SER A 1079 32.32 21.69 -22.29
N ASP A 1080 33.24 22.58 -22.64
CA ASP A 1080 34.67 22.33 -22.53
C ASP A 1080 35.31 23.46 -21.73
N ALA A 1081 36.10 23.11 -20.71
CA ALA A 1081 36.75 24.09 -19.84
C ALA A 1081 37.82 24.92 -20.58
N ASP A 1082 38.42 24.37 -21.63
CA ASP A 1082 39.44 25.00 -22.46
C ASP A 1082 38.82 25.68 -23.71
N GLY A 1083 37.53 25.44 -23.96
CA GLY A 1083 36.73 26.12 -24.98
C GLY A 1083 36.90 25.53 -26.39
N ASP A 1084 37.39 24.30 -26.47
CA ASP A 1084 37.57 23.59 -27.72
C ASP A 1084 36.24 23.19 -28.37
N SER A 1085 36.27 22.95 -29.68
CA SER A 1085 35.07 22.56 -30.42
C SER A 1085 34.74 21.11 -30.16
N LEU A 1086 33.57 20.88 -29.57
CA LEU A 1086 33.10 19.54 -29.23
C LEU A 1086 32.56 18.79 -30.44
N THR A 1087 32.77 17.48 -30.45
CA THR A 1087 32.21 16.53 -31.40
C THR A 1087 31.71 15.29 -30.68
N ILE A 1088 30.70 14.61 -31.23
CA ILE A 1088 30.21 13.34 -30.68
C ILE A 1088 30.67 12.14 -31.51
N THR A 1089 30.80 11.00 -30.83
CA THR A 1089 30.84 9.67 -31.45
C THR A 1089 29.77 8.80 -30.81
N VAL A 1090 28.81 8.31 -31.61
CA VAL A 1090 27.80 7.35 -31.12
C VAL A 1090 28.44 5.99 -30.92
N ILE A 1091 28.28 5.42 -29.73
CA ILE A 1091 28.85 4.13 -29.35
C ILE A 1091 27.85 3.00 -29.59
N ASN A 1092 26.64 3.14 -29.07
CA ASN A 1092 25.55 2.19 -29.25
C ASN A 1092 24.31 2.90 -29.80
N SER A 1093 23.68 2.33 -30.81
CA SER A 1093 22.50 2.91 -31.48
C SER A 1093 21.19 2.52 -30.77
N THR A 1094 20.08 3.10 -31.24
CA THR A 1094 18.72 2.87 -30.74
C THR A 1094 18.22 1.45 -31.03
N ALA A 1095 17.43 0.87 -30.12
CA ALA A 1095 16.95 -0.51 -30.22
C ALA A 1095 15.63 -0.65 -31.00
N ASN A 1096 14.81 0.39 -31.02
CA ASN A 1096 13.44 0.40 -31.57
C ASN A 1096 13.22 1.55 -32.56
N GLY A 1097 14.27 1.93 -33.29
CA GLY A 1097 14.23 2.93 -34.35
C GLY A 1097 15.57 3.08 -35.07
N VAL A 1098 15.58 3.90 -36.12
CA VAL A 1098 16.77 4.20 -36.92
C VAL A 1098 17.31 5.56 -36.54
N LEU A 1099 18.53 5.59 -36.02
CA LEU A 1099 19.30 6.79 -35.69
C LEU A 1099 20.31 7.14 -36.80
N ASP A 1100 20.35 8.41 -37.18
CA ASP A 1100 21.38 9.01 -38.03
C ASP A 1100 21.90 10.26 -37.32
N ALA A 1101 23.04 10.13 -36.64
CA ALA A 1101 23.65 11.19 -35.83
C ALA A 1101 24.95 11.67 -36.48
N SER A 1102 25.18 12.98 -36.45
CA SER A 1102 26.36 13.66 -36.98
C SER A 1102 27.30 14.07 -35.86
N ALA A 1103 28.59 14.20 -36.20
CA ALA A 1103 29.62 14.58 -35.24
C ALA A 1103 29.42 15.98 -34.63
N ASP A 1104 28.62 16.85 -35.24
CA ASP A 1104 28.29 18.19 -34.73
C ASP A 1104 27.15 18.19 -33.70
N GLY A 1105 26.71 17.01 -33.25
CA GLY A 1105 25.63 16.86 -32.27
C GLY A 1105 24.23 16.89 -32.87
N SER A 1106 24.07 17.17 -34.17
CA SER A 1106 22.77 17.03 -34.85
C SER A 1106 22.42 15.56 -35.06
N PHE A 1107 21.14 15.21 -35.00
CA PHE A 1107 20.70 13.84 -35.30
C PHE A 1107 19.27 13.78 -35.84
N SER A 1108 18.96 12.67 -36.49
CA SER A 1108 17.58 12.27 -36.77
C SER A 1108 17.30 10.88 -36.25
N TYR A 1109 16.09 10.69 -35.73
CA TYR A 1109 15.63 9.43 -35.18
C TYR A 1109 14.23 9.12 -35.72
N THR A 1110 14.06 7.93 -36.31
CA THR A 1110 12.75 7.45 -36.77
C THR A 1110 12.39 6.18 -36.00
N PRO A 1111 11.36 6.20 -35.13
CA PRO A 1111 10.94 5.01 -34.39
C PRO A 1111 10.37 3.94 -35.33
N ASP A 1112 10.55 2.67 -34.96
CA ASP A 1112 10.00 1.54 -35.68
C ASP A 1112 8.46 1.61 -35.71
N GLY A 1113 7.87 1.07 -36.78
CA GLY A 1113 6.43 1.16 -37.01
C GLY A 1113 5.60 0.56 -35.87
N GLY A 1114 4.88 1.42 -35.13
CA GLY A 1114 4.02 1.03 -34.01
C GLY A 1114 4.69 1.06 -32.63
N PHE A 1115 5.97 1.44 -32.54
CA PHE A 1115 6.66 1.57 -31.26
C PHE A 1115 6.14 2.77 -30.45
N ILE A 1116 5.79 2.50 -29.18
CA ILE A 1116 5.42 3.45 -28.13
C ILE A 1116 6.20 3.03 -26.89
N GLY A 1117 6.99 3.94 -26.31
CA GLY A 1117 7.91 3.64 -25.22
C GLY A 1117 9.16 4.51 -25.27
N THR A 1118 10.10 4.25 -24.37
CA THR A 1118 11.42 4.89 -24.35
C THR A 1118 12.42 4.09 -25.21
N ASP A 1119 13.14 4.79 -26.07
CA ASP A 1119 14.34 4.30 -26.75
C ASP A 1119 15.54 5.15 -26.32
N SER A 1120 16.75 4.66 -26.55
CA SER A 1120 17.97 5.35 -26.10
C SER A 1120 19.18 4.94 -26.93
N PHE A 1121 20.17 5.83 -27.02
CA PHE A 1121 21.48 5.55 -27.60
C PHE A 1121 22.58 6.15 -26.73
N THR A 1122 23.80 5.62 -26.81
CA THR A 1122 24.94 6.16 -26.05
C THR A 1122 25.98 6.81 -26.97
N TYR A 1123 26.64 7.86 -26.47
CA TYR A 1123 27.66 8.62 -27.18
C TYR A 1123 28.80 9.03 -26.24
N THR A 1124 29.94 9.41 -26.82
CA THR A 1124 31.04 10.09 -26.12
C THR A 1124 31.28 11.44 -26.77
N VAL A 1125 31.69 12.43 -25.98
CA VAL A 1125 32.08 13.77 -26.45
C VAL A 1125 33.59 13.86 -26.53
N SER A 1126 34.09 14.52 -27.57
CA SER A 1126 35.52 14.75 -27.79
C SER A 1126 35.78 16.16 -28.29
N ASP A 1127 36.84 16.78 -27.76
CA ASP A 1127 37.45 18.02 -28.23
C ASP A 1127 38.56 17.78 -29.28
N GLY A 1128 38.86 16.52 -29.61
CA GLY A 1128 39.94 16.10 -30.51
C GLY A 1128 41.28 15.79 -29.83
N LEU A 1129 41.40 16.01 -28.52
CA LEU A 1129 42.58 15.74 -27.69
C LEU A 1129 42.26 14.81 -26.49
N ALA A 1130 41.04 14.85 -26.00
CA ALA A 1130 40.46 14.03 -24.94
C ALA A 1130 39.01 13.60 -25.29
N THR A 1131 38.51 12.58 -24.58
CA THR A 1131 37.17 12.00 -24.78
C THR A 1131 36.52 11.73 -23.42
N THR A 1132 35.21 11.94 -23.31
CA THR A 1132 34.42 11.63 -22.10
C THR A 1132 34.11 10.14 -21.98
N ASP A 1133 33.60 9.73 -20.83
CA ASP A 1133 32.89 8.46 -20.65
C ASP A 1133 31.57 8.43 -21.47
N GLU A 1134 30.96 7.24 -21.60
CA GLU A 1134 29.70 7.05 -22.34
C GLU A 1134 28.52 7.74 -21.64
N ILE A 1135 27.79 8.57 -22.39
CA ILE A 1135 26.59 9.28 -21.94
C ILE A 1135 25.37 8.79 -22.74
N THR A 1136 24.20 8.80 -22.11
CA THR A 1136 22.95 8.29 -22.68
C THR A 1136 22.04 9.43 -23.13
N VAL A 1137 21.55 9.34 -24.37
CA VAL A 1137 20.40 10.12 -24.85
C VAL A 1137 19.14 9.29 -24.72
N THR A 1138 18.09 9.84 -24.10
CA THR A 1138 16.77 9.19 -23.99
C THR A 1138 15.76 9.80 -24.95
N ILE A 1139 15.04 8.98 -25.70
CA ILE A 1139 13.97 9.41 -26.62
C ILE A 1139 12.65 8.76 -26.21
N VAL A 1140 11.67 9.58 -25.82
CA VAL A 1140 10.32 9.11 -25.46
C VAL A 1140 9.40 9.17 -26.68
N VAL A 1141 8.88 8.02 -27.11
CA VAL A 1141 7.88 7.91 -28.18
C VAL A 1141 6.50 7.71 -27.56
N SER A 1142 5.67 8.74 -27.54
CA SER A 1142 4.35 8.71 -26.88
C SER A 1142 3.22 9.22 -27.77
N SER A 1143 2.00 8.75 -27.56
CA SER A 1143 0.82 9.10 -28.39
C SER A 1143 0.19 10.47 -28.07
N GLY A 1144 0.92 11.37 -27.41
CA GLY A 1144 0.58 12.78 -27.21
C GLY A 1144 -0.47 13.08 -26.12
N ASN A 1145 -0.02 13.65 -25.00
CA ASN A 1145 -0.29 15.03 -24.55
C ASN A 1145 0.11 15.17 -23.06
N THR A 1146 1.10 16.01 -22.71
CA THR A 1146 1.36 16.39 -21.30
C THR A 1146 0.59 17.67 -20.95
N PRO A 1147 0.01 17.80 -19.74
CA PRO A 1147 -0.69 19.02 -19.30
C PRO A 1147 0.25 20.23 -19.20
N PRO A 1148 -0.25 21.46 -19.43
CA PRO A 1148 0.55 22.67 -19.30
C PRO A 1148 1.01 22.89 -17.85
N THR A 1149 2.25 23.36 -17.69
CA THR A 1149 2.89 23.68 -16.41
C THR A 1149 2.75 25.17 -16.17
N ALA A 1150 1.97 25.56 -15.16
CA ALA A 1150 1.84 26.95 -14.74
C ALA A 1150 3.02 27.36 -13.85
N VAL A 1151 3.61 28.53 -14.11
CA VAL A 1151 4.71 29.11 -13.36
C VAL A 1151 4.17 30.25 -12.51
N GLU A 1152 4.49 30.30 -11.21
CA GLU A 1152 3.96 31.33 -10.33
C GLU A 1152 4.42 32.74 -10.75
N ASP A 1153 3.45 33.62 -10.97
CA ASP A 1153 3.70 35.03 -11.28
C ASP A 1153 3.69 35.90 -10.03
N SER A 1154 4.61 36.87 -9.98
CA SER A 1154 4.57 37.95 -9.00
C SER A 1154 4.59 39.32 -9.67
N TYR A 1155 3.66 40.19 -9.25
CA TYR A 1155 3.57 41.57 -9.71
C TYR A 1155 3.53 42.51 -8.51
N GLY A 1156 4.39 43.53 -8.51
CA GLY A 1156 4.41 44.56 -7.47
C GLY A 1156 3.51 45.75 -7.84
N VAL A 1157 2.72 46.22 -6.87
CA VAL A 1157 1.95 47.48 -7.00
C VAL A 1157 2.06 48.29 -5.71
N GLU A 1158 2.19 49.62 -5.85
CA GLU A 1158 2.24 50.52 -4.69
C GLU A 1158 0.89 50.62 -3.98
N PHE A 1159 0.87 50.99 -2.69
CA PHE A 1159 -0.34 51.16 -1.90
C PHE A 1159 -1.29 52.20 -2.54
N ASN A 1160 -2.51 51.77 -2.91
CA ASN A 1160 -3.52 52.48 -3.73
C ASN A 1160 -3.22 52.63 -5.24
N GLY A 1161 -2.26 51.89 -5.79
CA GLY A 1161 -2.03 51.79 -7.23
C GLY A 1161 -2.94 50.75 -7.91
N GLU A 1162 -3.18 50.93 -9.21
CA GLU A 1162 -3.92 49.96 -10.05
C GLU A 1162 -2.92 49.28 -10.99
N LEU A 1163 -2.81 47.94 -10.89
CA LEU A 1163 -1.90 47.14 -11.72
C LEU A 1163 -2.57 46.78 -13.04
N ASN A 1164 -2.01 47.25 -14.17
CA ASN A 1164 -2.45 46.89 -15.51
C ASN A 1164 -1.37 46.05 -16.21
N VAL A 1165 -1.62 44.76 -16.39
CA VAL A 1165 -0.70 43.82 -17.03
C VAL A 1165 -1.14 43.54 -18.48
N PHE A 1166 -0.25 43.75 -19.44
CA PHE A 1166 -0.53 43.51 -20.86
C PHE A 1166 -0.22 42.06 -21.23
N ALA A 1167 -0.95 41.50 -22.21
CA ALA A 1167 -0.90 40.08 -22.56
C ALA A 1167 0.50 39.51 -22.87
N ALA A 1168 1.46 40.33 -23.32
CA ALA A 1168 2.85 39.90 -23.55
C ALA A 1168 3.68 39.70 -22.27
N GLN A 1169 3.15 40.12 -21.12
CA GLN A 1169 3.70 39.93 -19.77
C GLN A 1169 2.60 39.45 -18.82
N GLY A 1170 1.52 38.86 -19.36
CA GLY A 1170 0.39 38.37 -18.58
C GLY A 1170 0.68 37.02 -17.96
N VAL A 1171 -0.24 36.53 -17.14
CA VAL A 1171 -0.14 35.29 -16.34
C VAL A 1171 -0.06 33.98 -17.13
N LEU A 1172 0.17 34.06 -18.44
CA LEU A 1172 0.36 32.91 -19.32
C LEU A 1172 1.65 33.06 -20.14
N ALA A 1173 2.44 34.11 -19.90
CA ALA A 1173 3.61 34.44 -20.72
C ALA A 1173 4.83 33.59 -20.38
N ASN A 1174 4.84 32.96 -19.21
CA ASN A 1174 5.88 32.11 -18.64
C ASN A 1174 5.40 30.67 -18.37
N ASP A 1175 4.14 30.34 -18.68
CA ASP A 1175 3.57 28.99 -18.60
C ASP A 1175 3.92 28.18 -19.86
N ALA A 1176 4.18 26.87 -19.71
CA ALA A 1176 4.64 25.98 -20.80
C ALA A 1176 3.68 24.84 -21.09
#